data_AF-A0A2H6A4C4-F1
#
_entry.id   AF-A0A2H6A4C4-F1
#
_cell.length_a   1.000
_cell.length_b   1.000
_cell.length_c   1.000
_cell.angle_alpha   90.00
_cell.angle_beta   90.00
_cell.angle_gamma   90.00
#
_symmetry.space_group_name_H-M   'P 1'
#
loop_
_entity.id
_entity.type
_entity.pdbx_description
1 polymer ?
#
loop_
_entity_poly.entity_id
_entity_poly.type
_entity_poly.pdbx_seq_one_letter_code
_entity_poly.pdbx_strand_id
1 'polypeptide(L)'
;MSFLRLRDLRTSSAQEFLGPEVRIGRDPEFEFPIKGEGSQVVSGAHARLLFENGGWWLEDLGSRNGTYLDERRVVPGARLPVKVGSVIRLGESGPKIKIEAVSRERLEETVVEVPTSVRPSAPTLRLSDLGRAAAQGEGAQKTGPEYLRPGNLKLVVRELRTGQRFEVVGGRLRIGRGQECEIRPVGPTDTSVSRLHAEVVLKPEGRAVVRDARSRNGTYLNGEKLAGEKVLAVGDKILLGEGGPELLVEELMLPSVPAAAGQDQTLVPKRAAAPKEELPLPRGERGRRSFGGKGATVFFREMFDETQRRTAKRVRVLVWSFVAVLGMTTAGLYFWAERQVRQTAEALEARQREALRAQQAVVDSIRREAELEYERLRGELEAARAASASPAVIDSLRAALNEASNRTAALEAALRRAEAALREQLAAGDSLRRQAQAELERLRGELARAGRSDVSGALLDSLRRALQAAEERANNIEAQMRAIRGVNLAAVSQANQGAVGLITVVVGNQGYDGTGFVITRSGYMITNRHVVMPQGRTPDAIYVTMADRPYDRRFMHRAQIVSVGPEEGPDLAVLKLENYSGPVIAKVDWTGTRARQGEPAALIGFPAGVAVALDETKTVRTNMSGGIFSKVTASEIRFDGFTIPGSSGSPIFNASGEVVAVHRAGLREATGLSFAVPVKFVLPLLPPEAKAELGLN
;
A
#
# COMPACT_ATOMS: atom_id res chain seq x y z
N MET A 1 13.06 7.90 17.45
CA MET A 1 11.78 7.97 18.19
C MET A 1 11.71 6.74 19.07
N SER A 2 11.28 6.87 20.34
CA SER A 2 11.16 5.74 21.26
C SER A 2 9.86 4.99 21.02
N PHE A 3 9.97 3.67 20.83
CA PHE A 3 8.85 2.77 20.61
C PHE A 3 8.80 1.73 21.73
N LEU A 4 7.59 1.46 22.21
CA LEU A 4 7.30 0.47 23.24
C LEU A 4 5.97 -0.22 22.91
N ARG A 5 5.97 -1.56 22.93
CA ARG A 5 4.75 -2.37 22.82
C ARG A 5 4.53 -3.16 24.10
N LEU A 6 3.39 -2.96 24.73
CA LEU A 6 2.99 -3.62 25.97
C LEU A 6 1.79 -4.54 25.71
N ARG A 7 1.85 -5.79 26.17
CA ARG A 7 0.73 -6.72 26.16
C ARG A 7 0.22 -6.98 27.57
N ASP A 8 -1.06 -6.72 27.82
CA ASP A 8 -1.74 -7.22 29.02
C ASP A 8 -1.94 -8.74 28.86
N LEU A 9 -1.30 -9.54 29.71
CA LEU A 9 -1.36 -11.00 29.64
C LEU A 9 -2.74 -11.55 30.02
N ARG A 10 -3.60 -10.76 30.68
CA ARG A 10 -4.97 -11.17 31.03
C ARG A 10 -5.92 -11.06 29.85
N THR A 11 -5.81 -9.99 29.07
CA THR A 11 -6.70 -9.73 27.91
C THR A 11 -6.08 -10.16 26.58
N SER A 12 -4.79 -10.50 26.59
CA SER A 12 -3.98 -10.69 25.37
C SER A 12 -3.96 -9.49 24.42
N SER A 13 -4.41 -8.31 24.88
CA SER A 13 -4.40 -7.08 24.10
C SER A 13 -3.02 -6.43 24.16
N ALA A 14 -2.47 -6.10 22.99
CA ALA A 14 -1.24 -5.33 22.87
C ALA A 14 -1.57 -3.87 22.52
N GLN A 15 -0.81 -2.94 23.10
CA GLN A 15 -0.93 -1.51 22.84
C GLN A 15 0.46 -0.92 22.56
N GLU A 16 0.52 -0.03 21.58
CA GLU A 16 1.75 0.56 21.08
C GLU A 16 1.85 2.02 21.48
N PHE A 17 3.04 2.42 21.91
CA PHE A 17 3.33 3.75 22.40
C PHE A 17 4.48 4.38 21.65
N LEU A 18 4.24 5.62 21.20
CA LEU A 18 5.21 6.49 20.57
C LEU A 18 5.39 7.72 21.47
N GLY A 19 6.55 7.82 22.12
CA GLY A 19 6.80 8.89 23.08
C GLY A 19 7.86 8.50 24.11
N PRO A 20 8.45 9.47 24.82
CA PRO A 20 9.52 9.21 25.78
C PRO A 20 9.02 8.66 27.12
N GLU A 21 7.70 8.63 27.35
CA GLU A 21 7.09 8.20 28.60
C GLU A 21 5.77 7.46 28.36
N VAL A 22 5.52 6.41 29.15
CA VAL A 22 4.24 5.68 29.20
C VAL A 22 3.86 5.49 30.67
N ARG A 23 2.72 6.03 31.09
CA ARG A 23 2.24 5.89 32.47
C ARG A 23 1.21 4.77 32.56
N ILE A 24 1.31 4.01 33.65
CA ILE A 24 0.54 2.79 33.90
C ILE A 24 -0.19 2.95 35.24
N GLY A 25 -1.51 2.73 35.24
CA GLY A 25 -2.30 2.89 36.46
C GLY A 25 -3.80 2.70 36.24
N ARG A 26 -4.58 2.94 37.30
CA ARG A 26 -6.06 2.89 37.25
C ARG A 26 -6.67 4.18 36.69
N ASP A 27 -5.89 5.25 36.60
CA ASP A 27 -6.33 6.51 36.02
C ASP A 27 -6.67 6.33 34.52
N PRO A 28 -7.89 6.67 34.06
CA PRO A 28 -8.27 6.54 32.66
C PRO A 28 -7.54 7.50 31.72
N GLU A 29 -6.90 8.57 32.23
CA GLU A 29 -6.13 9.55 31.45
C GLU A 29 -4.68 9.09 31.18
N PHE A 30 -4.28 7.94 31.72
CA PHE A 30 -2.95 7.38 31.51
C PHE A 30 -2.86 6.62 30.19
N GLU A 31 -1.66 6.58 29.60
CA GLU A 31 -1.44 5.97 28.30
C GLU A 31 -1.77 4.45 28.32
N PHE A 32 -1.50 3.77 29.43
CA PHE A 32 -1.88 2.37 29.65
C PHE A 32 -2.82 2.22 30.88
N PRO A 33 -4.14 2.41 30.72
CA PRO A 33 -5.09 2.35 31.81
C PRO A 33 -5.51 0.91 32.14
N ILE A 34 -5.39 0.50 33.40
CA ILE A 34 -5.83 -0.81 33.89
C ILE A 34 -7.31 -0.77 34.26
N LYS A 35 -8.12 -1.56 33.55
CA LYS A 35 -9.58 -1.65 33.72
C LYS A 35 -10.04 -3.07 34.10
N GLY A 36 -11.18 -3.17 34.76
CA GLY A 36 -11.82 -4.44 35.14
C GLY A 36 -11.37 -4.98 36.50
N GLU A 37 -11.60 -6.27 36.75
CA GLU A 37 -11.46 -6.93 38.05
C GLU A 37 -10.02 -6.81 38.64
N GLY A 38 -8.99 -6.83 37.80
CA GLY A 38 -7.59 -6.65 38.20
C GLY A 38 -7.17 -5.21 38.56
N SER A 39 -8.06 -4.22 38.44
CA SER A 39 -7.74 -2.82 38.74
C SER A 39 -7.77 -2.48 40.24
N GLN A 40 -8.38 -3.33 41.07
CA GLN A 40 -8.55 -3.07 42.51
C GLN A 40 -7.23 -3.00 43.28
N VAL A 41 -6.22 -3.72 42.80
CA VAL A 41 -4.87 -3.74 43.38
C VAL A 41 -3.92 -2.73 42.71
N VAL A 42 -4.41 -1.94 41.75
CA VAL A 42 -3.63 -0.96 40.98
C VAL A 42 -3.91 0.46 41.46
N SER A 43 -2.87 1.20 41.85
CA SER A 43 -2.95 2.62 42.22
C SER A 43 -3.32 3.51 41.02
N GLY A 44 -3.86 4.71 41.29
CA GLY A 44 -4.24 5.68 40.24
C GLY A 44 -3.08 5.98 39.31
N ALA A 45 -1.97 6.47 39.88
CA ALA A 45 -0.65 6.41 39.26
C ALA A 45 0.14 5.26 39.90
N HIS A 46 0.46 4.21 39.14
CA HIS A 46 1.10 3.02 39.69
C HIS A 46 2.59 2.96 39.31
N ALA A 47 2.88 3.00 38.02
CA ALA A 47 4.25 2.93 37.50
C ALA A 47 4.36 3.75 36.22
N ARG A 48 5.60 4.04 35.81
CA ARG A 48 5.87 4.62 34.49
C ARG A 48 7.06 3.94 33.83
N LEU A 49 7.04 3.94 32.51
CA LEU A 49 8.16 3.57 31.65
C LEU A 49 8.71 4.84 31.01
N LEU A 50 10.02 5.07 31.16
CA LEU A 50 10.74 6.23 30.65
C LEU A 50 11.81 5.80 29.68
N PHE A 51 11.93 6.50 28.55
CA PHE A 51 13.01 6.30 27.60
C PHE A 51 14.15 7.28 27.87
N GLU A 52 15.25 6.78 28.43
CA GLU A 52 16.43 7.58 28.79
C GLU A 52 17.71 6.82 28.46
N ASN A 53 18.77 7.53 28.05
CA ASN A 53 20.05 6.94 27.67
C ASN A 53 19.90 5.78 26.66
N GLY A 54 18.88 5.91 25.80
CA GLY A 54 18.40 4.95 24.81
C GLY A 54 18.09 3.54 25.31
N GLY A 55 17.60 3.44 26.54
CA GLY A 55 16.91 2.27 27.04
C GLY A 55 15.57 2.68 27.64
N TRP A 56 14.65 1.72 27.76
CA TRP A 56 13.45 1.90 28.55
C TRP A 56 13.73 1.53 30.01
N TRP A 57 13.19 2.32 30.93
CA TRP A 57 13.36 2.15 32.37
C TRP A 57 12.00 2.16 33.05
N LEU A 58 11.76 1.21 33.94
CA LEU A 58 10.57 1.15 34.78
C LEU A 58 10.83 1.84 36.12
N GLU A 59 9.90 2.68 36.53
CA GLU A 59 9.89 3.37 37.82
C GLU A 59 8.55 3.17 38.52
N ASP A 60 8.58 2.78 39.79
CA ASP A 60 7.39 2.71 40.65
C ASP A 60 7.09 4.11 41.21
N LEU A 61 5.86 4.60 41.00
CA LEU A 61 5.42 5.96 41.38
C LEU A 61 4.91 6.04 42.83
N GLY A 62 5.37 5.12 43.70
CA GLY A 62 4.91 5.02 45.08
C GLY A 62 3.59 4.23 45.19
N SER A 63 3.43 3.20 44.37
CA SER A 63 2.23 2.37 44.38
C SER A 63 1.98 1.68 45.73
N ARG A 64 0.71 1.64 46.17
CA ARG A 64 0.32 1.03 47.45
C ARG A 64 0.69 -0.45 47.58
N ASN A 65 0.64 -1.19 46.47
CA ASN A 65 0.90 -2.64 46.45
C ASN A 65 2.26 -3.00 45.82
N GLY A 66 3.07 -2.00 45.44
CA GLY A 66 4.38 -2.17 44.82
C GLY A 66 4.34 -2.59 43.35
N THR A 67 5.35 -2.15 42.59
CA THR A 67 5.60 -2.61 41.22
C THR A 67 6.68 -3.69 41.19
N TYR A 68 6.54 -4.70 40.35
CA TYR A 68 7.50 -5.78 40.18
C TYR A 68 7.92 -5.89 38.70
N LEU A 69 9.20 -6.11 38.44
CA LEU A 69 9.77 -6.39 37.12
C LEU A 69 10.46 -7.75 37.17
N ASP A 70 10.04 -8.69 36.33
CA ASP A 70 10.57 -10.06 36.29
C ASP A 70 10.64 -10.70 37.69
N GLU A 71 9.52 -10.55 38.43
CA GLU A 71 9.31 -11.00 39.82
C GLU A 71 10.16 -10.29 40.90
N ARG A 72 11.03 -9.33 40.52
CA ARG A 72 11.78 -8.47 41.46
C ARG A 72 11.00 -7.19 41.77
N ARG A 73 10.82 -6.88 43.06
CA ARG A 73 10.17 -5.63 43.48
C ARG A 73 11.02 -4.42 43.13
N VAL A 74 10.42 -3.42 42.48
CA VAL A 74 11.03 -2.13 42.18
C VAL A 74 10.92 -1.26 43.43
N VAL A 75 12.04 -0.71 43.89
CA VAL A 75 12.03 0.24 45.02
C VAL A 75 11.40 1.55 44.53
N PRO A 76 10.42 2.15 45.23
CA PRO A 76 9.82 3.42 44.83
C PRO A 76 10.88 4.50 44.55
N GLY A 77 10.81 5.14 43.38
CA GLY A 77 11.79 6.12 42.90
C GLY A 77 13.10 5.54 42.32
N ALA A 78 13.34 4.23 42.41
CA ALA A 78 14.43 3.57 41.72
C ALA A 78 14.02 3.18 40.29
N ARG A 79 14.95 3.30 39.34
CA ARG A 79 14.75 2.97 37.92
C ARG A 79 15.41 1.65 37.59
N LEU A 80 14.64 0.71 37.05
CA LEU A 80 15.16 -0.58 36.57
C LEU A 80 15.07 -0.67 35.05
N PRO A 81 16.13 -1.14 34.36
CA PRO A 81 16.10 -1.26 32.90
C PRO A 81 15.16 -2.39 32.50
N VAL A 82 14.39 -2.17 31.42
CA VAL A 82 13.48 -3.18 30.88
C VAL A 82 13.94 -3.70 29.52
N LYS A 83 13.66 -4.98 29.24
CA LYS A 83 14.04 -5.65 27.99
C LYS A 83 12.82 -6.27 27.30
N VAL A 84 12.94 -6.58 26.01
CA VAL A 84 11.92 -7.39 25.31
C VAL A 84 11.78 -8.72 26.05
N GLY A 85 10.54 -9.10 26.33
CA GLY A 85 10.20 -10.29 27.10
C GLY A 85 10.00 -10.04 28.59
N SER A 86 10.46 -8.92 29.15
CA SER A 86 10.28 -8.60 30.58
C SER A 86 8.79 -8.48 30.94
N VAL A 87 8.44 -8.91 32.15
CA VAL A 87 7.08 -8.88 32.68
C VAL A 87 6.98 -7.93 33.87
N ILE A 88 6.14 -6.92 33.73
CA ILE A 88 5.77 -5.97 34.78
C ILE A 88 4.54 -6.50 35.51
N ARG A 89 4.58 -6.63 36.82
CA ARG A 89 3.43 -7.01 37.66
C ARG A 89 3.08 -5.86 38.60
N LEU A 90 1.81 -5.43 38.58
CA LEU A 90 1.31 -4.27 39.34
C LEU A 90 0.63 -4.71 40.64
N GLY A 91 1.40 -4.90 41.70
CA GLY A 91 0.95 -5.50 42.96
C GLY A 91 1.07 -7.03 43.00
N GLU A 92 1.13 -7.60 44.20
CA GLU A 92 1.45 -9.02 44.40
C GLU A 92 0.43 -10.00 43.77
N SER A 93 -0.84 -9.60 43.67
CA SER A 93 -1.89 -10.36 42.97
C SER A 93 -2.38 -9.67 41.69
N GLY A 94 -1.65 -8.67 41.21
CA GLY A 94 -2.10 -7.78 40.15
C GLY A 94 -1.76 -8.21 38.73
N PRO A 95 -2.24 -7.42 37.74
CA PRO A 95 -2.08 -7.75 36.32
C PRO A 95 -0.61 -7.78 35.91
N LYS A 96 -0.31 -8.71 34.99
CA LYS A 96 1.00 -8.90 34.38
C LYS A 96 1.01 -8.30 32.97
N ILE A 97 1.96 -7.42 32.70
CA ILE A 97 2.14 -6.73 31.42
C ILE A 97 3.48 -7.18 30.85
N LYS A 98 3.46 -7.79 29.67
CA LYS A 98 4.68 -8.22 28.98
C LYS A 98 5.15 -7.14 28.01
N ILE A 99 6.44 -6.87 28.02
CA ILE A 99 7.09 -6.02 27.03
C ILE A 99 7.34 -6.86 25.79
N GLU A 100 6.64 -6.53 24.70
CA GLU A 100 6.76 -7.27 23.43
C GLU A 100 7.77 -6.66 22.49
N ALA A 101 8.01 -5.36 22.58
CA ALA A 101 9.03 -4.67 21.82
C ALA A 101 9.51 -3.42 22.56
N VAL A 102 10.83 -3.22 22.58
CA VAL A 102 11.50 -1.98 22.98
C VAL A 102 12.53 -1.68 21.91
N SER A 103 12.41 -0.57 21.18
CA SER A 103 13.45 -0.21 20.21
C SER A 103 14.37 0.89 20.73
N ARG A 104 15.67 0.57 20.81
CA ARG A 104 16.68 1.29 20.02
C ARG A 104 16.70 0.58 18.68
N GLU A 105 16.49 1.31 17.59
CA GLU A 105 16.65 0.87 16.19
C GLU A 105 16.73 -0.65 15.98
N ARG A 106 15.61 -1.30 15.70
CA ARG A 106 15.61 -2.49 14.84
C ARG A 106 14.22 -2.77 14.27
N LEU A 107 14.20 -3.00 12.97
CA LEU A 107 13.13 -3.59 12.19
C LEU A 107 13.13 -5.09 12.48
N GLU A 108 12.06 -5.62 13.08
CA GLU A 108 11.93 -7.07 13.26
C GLU A 108 11.44 -7.77 12.00
N GLU A 109 11.74 -9.08 11.95
CA GLU A 109 11.74 -9.97 10.80
C GLU A 109 10.41 -10.08 10.06
N THR A 110 10.52 -10.18 8.75
CA THR A 110 9.41 -10.49 7.85
C THR A 110 9.11 -11.97 7.93
N VAL A 111 7.89 -12.33 8.32
CA VAL A 111 7.39 -13.70 8.27
C VAL A 111 7.35 -14.16 6.82
N VAL A 112 8.21 -15.13 6.50
CA VAL A 112 8.12 -15.91 5.26
C VAL A 112 6.95 -16.87 5.40
N GLU A 113 5.96 -16.81 4.52
CA GLU A 113 4.89 -17.80 4.47
C GLU A 113 5.45 -19.15 4.04
N VAL A 114 5.46 -20.09 4.97
CA VAL A 114 5.55 -21.53 4.67
C VAL A 114 4.16 -21.98 4.22
N PRO A 115 4.02 -22.72 3.11
CA PRO A 115 2.77 -23.40 2.79
C PRO A 115 2.54 -24.49 3.84
N THR A 116 1.69 -24.23 4.83
CA THR A 116 1.30 -25.26 5.80
C THR A 116 0.43 -26.31 5.10
N SER A 117 0.85 -27.56 5.22
CA SER A 117 0.31 -28.76 4.61
C SER A 117 -1.20 -28.97 4.80
N VAL A 118 -1.90 -29.27 3.71
CA VAL A 118 -3.11 -30.09 3.70
C VAL A 118 -2.83 -31.31 2.82
N ARG A 119 -2.70 -32.50 3.41
CA ARG A 119 -2.86 -33.77 2.66
C ARG A 119 -4.35 -33.94 2.36
N PRO A 120 -4.68 -34.34 1.13
CA PRO A 120 -5.05 -35.74 0.95
C PRO A 120 -4.27 -36.41 -0.18
N SER A 121 -4.13 -37.72 -0.02
CA SER A 121 -3.37 -38.66 -0.84
C SER A 121 -3.88 -38.74 -2.29
N ALA A 122 -2.99 -38.53 -3.28
CA ALA A 122 -3.08 -39.04 -4.66
C ALA A 122 -1.68 -38.92 -5.33
N PRO A 123 -1.37 -39.75 -6.36
CA PRO A 123 -0.09 -40.47 -6.43
C PRO A 123 1.08 -39.69 -7.04
N THR A 124 2.28 -40.06 -6.57
CA THR A 124 3.58 -39.66 -7.07
C THR A 124 3.82 -40.14 -8.50
N LEU A 125 3.96 -39.22 -9.46
CA LEU A 125 4.53 -39.53 -10.77
C LEU A 125 6.02 -39.85 -10.61
N ARG A 126 6.41 -41.10 -10.90
CA ARG A 126 7.82 -41.48 -11.07
C ARG A 126 8.26 -41.19 -12.51
N LEU A 127 9.54 -40.90 -12.68
CA LEU A 127 10.20 -40.54 -13.94
C LEU A 127 10.23 -41.69 -14.99
N SER A 128 9.46 -42.78 -14.80
CA SER A 128 9.43 -43.98 -15.64
C SER A 128 8.23 -44.10 -16.58
N ASP A 129 7.20 -43.25 -16.46
CA ASP A 129 5.92 -43.48 -17.14
C ASP A 129 5.73 -42.67 -18.44
N LEU A 130 6.80 -42.08 -18.98
CA LEU A 130 6.82 -41.46 -20.30
C LEU A 130 6.95 -42.54 -21.39
N GLY A 131 5.91 -43.34 -21.57
CA GLY A 131 5.86 -44.35 -22.62
C GLY A 131 4.45 -44.87 -22.87
N ARG A 132 3.86 -44.44 -24.00
CA ARG A 132 2.57 -44.87 -24.60
C ARG A 132 1.31 -44.25 -24.01
N ALA A 133 0.73 -43.30 -24.74
CA ALA A 133 -0.63 -43.40 -25.30
C ALA A 133 -1.01 -42.07 -25.98
N ALA A 134 -0.94 -42.06 -27.30
CA ALA A 134 -1.81 -41.22 -28.12
C ALA A 134 -3.14 -41.97 -28.27
N ALA A 135 -4.25 -41.38 -27.83
CA ALA A 135 -5.60 -41.47 -28.42
C ALA A 135 -6.69 -41.14 -27.38
N GLN A 136 -7.62 -40.27 -27.79
CA GLN A 136 -8.99 -40.05 -27.30
C GLN A 136 -9.24 -39.20 -26.04
N GLY A 137 -10.16 -38.24 -26.21
CA GLY A 137 -11.19 -37.94 -25.21
C GLY A 137 -11.11 -36.58 -24.54
N GLU A 138 -12.05 -35.70 -24.89
CA GLU A 138 -12.29 -34.36 -24.36
C GLU A 138 -12.60 -34.33 -22.84
N GLY A 139 -12.32 -33.18 -22.21
CA GLY A 139 -13.02 -32.74 -20.99
C GLY A 139 -12.13 -32.18 -19.88
N ALA A 140 -12.37 -30.89 -19.57
CA ALA A 140 -12.07 -30.19 -18.31
C ALA A 140 -10.75 -29.39 -18.15
N GLN A 141 -10.99 -28.08 -18.05
CA GLN A 141 -10.53 -27.15 -17.00
C GLN A 141 -9.11 -26.55 -17.05
N LYS A 142 -9.11 -25.32 -17.58
CA LYS A 142 -8.19 -24.21 -17.30
C LYS A 142 -8.04 -23.96 -15.79
N THR A 143 -6.81 -23.84 -15.32
CA THR A 143 -6.48 -23.45 -13.93
C THR A 143 -5.41 -22.35 -13.93
N GLY A 144 -5.82 -21.15 -13.51
CA GLY A 144 -4.99 -20.05 -13.01
C GLY A 144 -5.59 -19.52 -11.69
N PRO A 145 -4.82 -18.94 -10.75
CA PRO A 145 -5.33 -18.52 -9.43
C PRO A 145 -5.89 -17.08 -9.50
N GLU A 146 -7.16 -16.80 -9.20
CA GLU A 146 -7.91 -16.87 -7.93
C GLU A 146 -7.61 -15.74 -6.93
N TYR A 147 -8.07 -14.51 -7.26
CA TYR A 147 -8.48 -13.53 -6.22
C TYR A 147 -9.92 -13.05 -6.36
N LEU A 148 -10.55 -13.26 -7.52
CA LEU A 148 -12.01 -13.36 -7.69
C LEU A 148 -12.25 -14.45 -8.72
N ARG A 149 -12.58 -15.68 -8.29
CA ARG A 149 -13.14 -16.66 -9.24
C ARG A 149 -14.46 -16.10 -9.80
N PRO A 150 -14.87 -16.46 -11.03
CA PRO A 150 -16.27 -16.29 -11.43
C PRO A 150 -17.15 -16.98 -10.38
N GLY A 151 -17.84 -16.21 -9.54
CA GLY A 151 -18.68 -16.73 -8.45
C GLY A 151 -18.24 -16.40 -7.01
N ASN A 152 -17.06 -15.82 -6.76
CA ASN A 152 -16.64 -15.42 -5.40
C ASN A 152 -16.77 -13.91 -5.18
N LEU A 153 -17.28 -13.50 -4.02
CA LEU A 153 -17.37 -12.09 -3.59
C LEU A 153 -16.32 -11.79 -2.51
N LYS A 154 -15.84 -10.55 -2.44
CA LYS A 154 -15.06 -10.00 -1.31
C LYS A 154 -15.97 -9.17 -0.42
N LEU A 155 -15.94 -9.42 0.88
CA LEU A 155 -16.69 -8.67 1.88
C LEU A 155 -15.74 -8.19 2.97
N VAL A 156 -15.79 -6.89 3.26
CA VAL A 156 -15.14 -6.28 4.42
C VAL A 156 -16.21 -5.76 5.36
N VAL A 157 -16.17 -6.20 6.61
CA VAL A 157 -17.07 -5.71 7.65
C VAL A 157 -16.29 -5.26 8.89
N ARG A 158 -16.78 -4.21 9.56
CA ARG A 158 -16.28 -3.74 10.86
C ARG A 158 -17.34 -3.94 11.93
N GLU A 159 -16.98 -4.60 13.03
CA GLU A 159 -17.82 -4.69 14.23
C GLU A 159 -17.76 -3.35 14.98
N LEU A 160 -18.91 -2.68 15.11
CA LEU A 160 -18.98 -1.27 15.49
C LEU A 160 -18.63 -0.98 16.96
N ARG A 161 -18.67 -2.00 17.83
CA ARG A 161 -18.43 -1.84 19.27
C ARG A 161 -16.96 -2.03 19.65
N THR A 162 -16.28 -3.00 19.03
CA THR A 162 -14.88 -3.36 19.26
C THR A 162 -13.95 -2.74 18.22
N GLY A 163 -14.49 -2.32 17.07
CA GLY A 163 -13.71 -1.83 15.94
C GLY A 163 -13.01 -2.94 15.16
N GLN A 164 -13.24 -4.22 15.49
CA GLN A 164 -12.62 -5.36 14.81
C GLN A 164 -13.08 -5.43 13.35
N ARG A 165 -12.11 -5.50 12.42
CA ARG A 165 -12.35 -5.57 10.98
C ARG A 165 -12.12 -6.99 10.47
N PHE A 166 -13.03 -7.48 9.65
CA PHE A 166 -12.98 -8.80 9.01
C PHE A 166 -12.96 -8.63 7.50
N GLU A 167 -11.99 -9.25 6.83
CA GLU A 167 -11.84 -9.24 5.37
C GLU A 167 -11.85 -10.69 4.88
N VAL A 168 -12.87 -11.04 4.09
CA VAL A 168 -13.13 -12.43 3.68
C VAL A 168 -13.52 -12.51 2.21
N VAL A 169 -13.15 -13.61 1.54
CA VAL A 169 -13.43 -13.86 0.11
C VAL A 169 -14.03 -15.25 -0.07
N GLY A 170 -15.12 -15.36 -0.83
CA GLY A 170 -15.77 -16.64 -1.13
C GLY A 170 -17.16 -16.48 -1.76
N GLY A 171 -17.73 -17.56 -2.31
CA GLY A 171 -19.09 -17.54 -2.91
C GLY A 171 -20.23 -17.62 -1.88
N ARG A 172 -19.96 -18.19 -0.69
CA ARG A 172 -20.81 -18.17 0.50
C ARG A 172 -19.91 -17.85 1.69
N LEU A 173 -20.24 -16.80 2.42
CA LEU A 173 -19.53 -16.36 3.63
C LEU A 173 -20.45 -16.55 4.84
N ARG A 174 -19.95 -17.18 5.88
CA ARG A 174 -20.69 -17.52 7.10
C ARG A 174 -20.27 -16.60 8.24
N ILE A 175 -21.26 -16.11 8.95
CA ILE A 175 -21.10 -15.20 10.08
C ILE A 175 -21.64 -15.89 11.33
N GLY A 176 -20.83 -16.00 12.37
CA GLY A 176 -21.23 -16.68 13.61
C GLY A 176 -20.06 -16.91 14.55
N ARG A 177 -20.32 -17.54 15.70
CA ARG A 177 -19.26 -17.83 16.69
C ARG A 177 -18.48 -19.12 16.42
N GLY A 178 -19.03 -19.98 15.56
CA GLY A 178 -18.46 -21.29 15.22
C GLY A 178 -17.13 -21.16 14.49
N GLN A 179 -16.27 -22.18 14.59
CA GLN A 179 -14.98 -22.18 13.88
C GLN A 179 -15.13 -22.34 12.37
N GLU A 180 -16.29 -22.80 11.93
CA GLU A 180 -16.71 -22.90 10.53
C GLU A 180 -17.07 -21.56 9.88
N CYS A 181 -17.16 -20.47 10.66
CA CYS A 181 -17.52 -19.16 10.16
C CYS A 181 -16.27 -18.35 9.78
N GLU A 182 -16.31 -17.71 8.60
CA GLU A 182 -15.26 -16.83 8.13
C GLU A 182 -15.27 -15.48 8.88
N ILE A 183 -16.44 -15.02 9.32
CA ILE A 183 -16.60 -13.81 10.14
C ILE A 183 -17.04 -14.21 11.55
N ARG A 184 -16.17 -13.97 12.53
CA ARG A 184 -16.35 -14.38 13.94
C ARG A 184 -16.28 -13.18 14.89
N PRO A 185 -17.38 -12.44 15.05
CA PRO A 185 -17.40 -11.18 15.82
C PRO A 185 -17.39 -11.38 17.34
N VAL A 186 -17.54 -12.62 17.82
CA VAL A 186 -17.57 -12.95 19.25
C VAL A 186 -16.81 -14.24 19.52
N GLY A 187 -16.42 -14.45 20.78
CA GLY A 187 -15.75 -15.66 21.23
C GLY A 187 -16.61 -16.93 21.10
N PRO A 188 -16.00 -18.12 21.11
CA PRO A 188 -16.70 -19.39 20.87
C PRO A 188 -17.76 -19.74 21.94
N THR A 189 -17.65 -19.17 23.13
CA THR A 189 -18.52 -19.38 24.29
C THR A 189 -19.69 -18.39 24.38
N ASP A 190 -19.70 -17.34 23.55
CA ASP A 190 -20.75 -16.32 23.56
C ASP A 190 -22.08 -16.92 23.08
N THR A 191 -23.15 -16.81 23.86
CA THR A 191 -24.45 -17.40 23.52
C THR A 191 -25.38 -16.45 22.75
N SER A 192 -25.03 -15.17 22.66
CA SER A 192 -25.80 -14.14 21.94
C SER A 192 -25.76 -14.34 20.42
N VAL A 193 -24.70 -14.99 19.91
CA VAL A 193 -24.51 -15.33 18.49
C VAL A 193 -24.60 -16.86 18.30
N SER A 194 -25.39 -17.33 17.34
CA SER A 194 -25.40 -18.75 16.95
C SER A 194 -24.05 -19.21 16.37
N ARG A 195 -23.77 -20.53 16.42
CA ARG A 195 -22.57 -21.13 15.79
C ARG A 195 -22.45 -20.74 14.32
N LEU A 196 -23.56 -20.86 13.60
CA LEU A 196 -23.82 -20.27 12.31
C LEU A 196 -25.03 -19.33 12.48
N HIS A 197 -24.86 -18.02 12.28
CA HIS A 197 -25.88 -17.01 12.56
C HIS A 197 -26.47 -16.42 11.27
N ALA A 198 -25.62 -15.97 10.37
CA ALA A 198 -26.02 -15.42 9.08
C ALA A 198 -25.10 -15.92 7.97
N GLU A 199 -25.58 -15.84 6.73
CA GLU A 199 -24.79 -16.14 5.54
C GLU A 199 -24.91 -14.99 4.54
N VAL A 200 -23.80 -14.67 3.87
CA VAL A 200 -23.78 -13.80 2.69
C VAL A 200 -23.45 -14.66 1.47
N VAL A 201 -24.30 -14.61 0.45
CA VAL A 201 -24.23 -15.49 -0.72
C VAL A 201 -24.25 -14.65 -2.00
N LEU A 202 -23.37 -14.96 -2.95
CA LEU A 202 -23.47 -14.39 -4.30
C LEU A 202 -24.57 -15.11 -5.09
N LYS A 203 -25.51 -14.33 -5.67
CA LYS A 203 -26.55 -14.85 -6.55
C LYS A 203 -26.10 -14.90 -8.02
N PRO A 204 -26.66 -15.80 -8.84
CA PRO A 204 -26.38 -15.88 -10.28
C PRO A 204 -26.57 -14.56 -11.03
N GLU A 205 -27.52 -13.72 -10.59
CA GLU A 205 -27.72 -12.36 -11.13
C GLU A 205 -26.64 -11.32 -10.72
N GLY A 206 -25.55 -11.74 -10.09
CA GLY A 206 -24.41 -10.87 -9.75
C GLY A 206 -24.65 -9.96 -8.55
N ARG A 207 -25.57 -10.32 -7.64
CA ARG A 207 -25.85 -9.58 -6.40
C ARG A 207 -25.46 -10.39 -5.17
N ALA A 208 -24.86 -9.76 -4.17
CA ALA A 208 -24.69 -10.37 -2.85
C ALA A 208 -25.99 -10.23 -2.05
N VAL A 209 -26.45 -11.32 -1.43
CA VAL A 209 -27.58 -11.29 -0.50
C VAL A 209 -27.16 -11.79 0.86
N VAL A 210 -27.66 -11.17 1.92
CA VAL A 210 -27.55 -11.65 3.29
C VAL A 210 -28.83 -12.38 3.69
N ARG A 211 -28.69 -13.46 4.46
CA ARG A 211 -29.82 -14.22 4.99
C ARG A 211 -29.55 -14.76 6.38
N ASP A 212 -30.61 -14.92 7.15
CA ASP A 212 -30.54 -15.58 8.45
C ASP A 212 -30.33 -17.08 8.29
N ALA A 213 -29.37 -17.65 9.03
CA ALA A 213 -29.02 -19.06 8.95
C ALA A 213 -29.81 -19.91 9.98
N ARG A 214 -31.07 -19.57 10.24
CA ARG A 214 -31.90 -20.08 11.35
C ARG A 214 -31.23 -19.80 12.70
N SER A 215 -30.80 -18.56 12.89
CA SER A 215 -30.18 -18.13 14.13
C SER A 215 -31.19 -18.14 15.28
N ARG A 216 -30.70 -18.28 16.52
CA ARG A 216 -31.59 -18.31 17.70
C ARG A 216 -32.23 -16.95 17.96
N ASN A 217 -31.50 -15.87 17.68
CA ASN A 217 -31.88 -14.51 18.05
C ASN A 217 -32.28 -13.64 16.85
N GLY A 218 -32.24 -14.18 15.63
CA GLY A 218 -32.57 -13.48 14.39
C GLY A 218 -31.45 -12.56 13.88
N THR A 219 -31.33 -12.47 12.56
CA THR A 219 -30.45 -11.51 11.86
C THR A 219 -31.25 -10.29 11.42
N TYR A 220 -30.69 -9.10 11.60
CA TYR A 220 -31.30 -7.83 11.21
C TYR A 220 -30.38 -7.09 10.23
N LEU A 221 -30.96 -6.43 9.24
CA LEU A 221 -30.26 -5.58 8.27
C LEU A 221 -30.82 -4.17 8.37
N ASN A 222 -29.97 -3.19 8.70
CA ASN A 222 -30.35 -1.79 8.88
C ASN A 222 -31.52 -1.59 9.88
N GLY A 223 -31.55 -2.40 10.94
CA GLY A 223 -32.59 -2.36 11.97
C GLY A 223 -33.86 -3.19 11.67
N GLU A 224 -34.02 -3.71 10.46
CA GLU A 224 -35.15 -4.57 10.09
C GLU A 224 -34.78 -6.05 10.18
N LYS A 225 -35.63 -6.86 10.84
CA LYS A 225 -35.42 -8.31 10.93
C LYS A 225 -35.55 -8.97 9.55
N LEU A 226 -34.62 -9.85 9.20
CA LEU A 226 -34.65 -10.57 7.92
C LEU A 226 -35.76 -11.64 7.95
N ALA A 227 -36.78 -11.48 7.12
CA ALA A 227 -37.80 -12.50 6.86
C ALA A 227 -37.40 -13.46 5.71
N GLY A 228 -36.31 -13.14 5.01
CA GLY A 228 -35.81 -13.85 3.84
C GLY A 228 -34.46 -13.27 3.41
N GLU A 229 -34.02 -13.59 2.20
CA GLU A 229 -32.77 -13.05 1.65
C GLU A 229 -32.95 -11.58 1.25
N LYS A 230 -32.03 -10.70 1.66
CA LYS A 230 -32.01 -9.28 1.25
C LYS A 230 -30.69 -8.95 0.57
N VAL A 231 -30.75 -8.07 -0.44
CA VAL A 231 -29.54 -7.56 -1.12
C VAL A 231 -28.68 -6.79 -0.13
N LEU A 232 -27.39 -7.05 -0.14
CA LEU A 232 -26.40 -6.41 0.71
C LEU A 232 -25.63 -5.34 -0.08
N ALA A 233 -25.45 -4.16 0.50
CA ALA A 233 -24.73 -3.03 -0.08
C ALA A 233 -23.65 -2.50 0.87
N VAL A 234 -22.70 -1.74 0.32
CA VAL A 234 -21.71 -1.01 1.14
C VAL A 234 -22.44 0.05 1.98
N GLY A 235 -22.10 0.10 3.27
CA GLY A 235 -22.75 0.96 4.26
C GLY A 235 -23.88 0.28 5.05
N ASP A 236 -24.31 -0.92 4.65
CA ASP A 236 -25.33 -1.66 5.39
C ASP A 236 -24.80 -2.16 6.75
N LYS A 237 -25.70 -2.26 7.72
CA LYS A 237 -25.42 -2.77 9.06
C LYS A 237 -26.13 -4.09 9.30
N ILE A 238 -25.36 -5.15 9.56
CA ILE A 238 -25.86 -6.48 9.91
C ILE A 238 -25.77 -6.64 11.43
N LEU A 239 -26.90 -6.75 12.10
CA LEU A 239 -26.97 -6.99 13.55
C LEU A 239 -27.30 -8.48 13.81
N LEU A 240 -26.49 -9.14 14.63
CA LEU A 240 -26.60 -10.57 14.95
C LEU A 240 -27.30 -10.78 16.30
N GLY A 241 -28.63 -10.84 16.27
CA GLY A 241 -29.46 -10.90 17.47
C GLY A 241 -29.67 -9.55 18.13
N GLU A 242 -30.83 -9.37 18.76
CA GLU A 242 -31.17 -8.15 19.50
C GLU A 242 -30.17 -7.95 20.66
N GLY A 243 -29.38 -6.87 20.61
CA GLY A 243 -28.29 -6.60 21.56
C GLY A 243 -26.95 -7.32 21.26
N GLY A 244 -26.83 -8.00 20.12
CA GLY A 244 -25.59 -8.64 19.65
C GLY A 244 -24.66 -7.70 18.86
N PRO A 245 -23.57 -8.22 18.27
CA PRO A 245 -22.62 -7.42 17.51
C PRO A 245 -23.26 -6.86 16.22
N GLU A 246 -22.96 -5.59 15.93
CA GLU A 246 -23.39 -4.88 14.73
C GLU A 246 -22.21 -4.72 13.77
N LEU A 247 -22.35 -5.27 12.56
CA LEU A 247 -21.33 -5.31 11.52
C LEU A 247 -21.65 -4.30 10.42
N LEU A 248 -20.82 -3.28 10.25
CA LEU A 248 -20.88 -2.33 9.14
C LEU A 248 -20.15 -2.89 7.92
N VAL A 249 -20.82 -2.95 6.77
CA VAL A 249 -20.19 -3.30 5.49
C VAL A 249 -19.37 -2.11 4.98
N GLU A 250 -18.04 -2.24 4.98
CA GLU A 250 -17.13 -1.18 4.51
C GLU A 250 -16.76 -1.33 3.03
N GLU A 251 -16.67 -2.56 2.55
CA GLU A 251 -16.30 -2.87 1.18
C GLU A 251 -17.05 -4.13 0.72
N LEU A 252 -17.58 -4.09 -0.49
CA LEU A 252 -18.24 -5.23 -1.13
C LEU A 252 -17.82 -5.26 -2.60
N MET A 253 -17.03 -6.26 -2.98
CA MET A 253 -16.57 -6.45 -4.35
C MET A 253 -17.23 -7.71 -4.92
N LEU A 254 -18.01 -7.52 -5.99
CA LEU A 254 -18.71 -8.59 -6.68
C LEU A 254 -17.94 -8.96 -7.96
N PRO A 255 -17.90 -10.24 -8.36
CA PRO A 255 -17.25 -10.63 -9.60
C PRO A 255 -18.03 -10.07 -10.78
N SER A 256 -17.32 -9.52 -11.77
CA SER A 256 -17.91 -8.96 -12.99
C SER A 256 -18.53 -10.06 -13.84
N VAL A 257 -19.87 -10.06 -14.00
CA VAL A 257 -20.57 -10.91 -14.98
C VAL A 257 -20.42 -10.26 -16.38
N PRO A 258 -20.02 -10.99 -17.43
CA PRO A 258 -20.07 -10.48 -18.79
C PRO A 258 -21.53 -10.17 -19.15
N ALA A 259 -21.82 -8.91 -19.44
CA ALA A 259 -23.13 -8.51 -19.92
C ALA A 259 -23.40 -9.19 -21.28
N ALA A 260 -24.38 -10.09 -21.32
CA ALA A 260 -24.94 -10.57 -22.57
C ALA A 260 -25.55 -9.37 -23.33
N ALA A 261 -25.16 -9.23 -24.59
CA ALA A 261 -25.59 -8.17 -25.47
C ALA A 261 -27.06 -8.33 -25.89
N GLY A 262 -27.81 -7.21 -25.86
CA GLY A 262 -28.75 -6.87 -26.93
C GLY A 262 -30.25 -6.89 -26.63
N GLN A 263 -30.84 -5.68 -26.73
CA GLN A 263 -32.24 -5.33 -27.03
C GLN A 263 -33.22 -5.43 -25.83
N ASP A 264 -34.00 -4.40 -25.46
CA ASP A 264 -34.76 -3.49 -26.32
C ASP A 264 -34.89 -2.08 -25.71
N GLN A 265 -34.96 -1.08 -26.59
CA GLN A 265 -35.29 0.31 -26.28
C GLN A 265 -36.82 0.48 -26.19
N THR A 266 -37.25 1.67 -25.77
CA THR A 266 -38.64 2.17 -25.64
C THR A 266 -39.26 1.84 -24.27
N LEU A 267 -39.87 2.76 -23.51
CA LEU A 267 -40.65 3.95 -23.82
C LEU A 267 -40.50 5.01 -22.72
N VAL A 268 -40.32 6.26 -23.13
CA VAL A 268 -40.63 7.45 -22.34
C VAL A 268 -42.13 7.71 -22.44
N PRO A 269 -42.80 8.13 -21.36
CA PRO A 269 -43.83 9.14 -21.52
C PRO A 269 -43.61 10.35 -20.59
N LYS A 270 -43.33 11.47 -21.26
CA LYS A 270 -44.06 12.74 -21.23
C LYS A 270 -44.68 13.20 -19.88
N ARG A 271 -44.10 14.32 -19.40
CA ARG A 271 -44.70 15.45 -18.65
C ARG A 271 -46.22 15.41 -18.40
N ALA A 272 -46.58 15.69 -17.14
CA ALA A 272 -47.77 16.46 -16.78
C ALA A 272 -47.41 17.55 -15.76
N ALA A 273 -48.11 18.66 -15.85
CA ALA A 273 -47.79 19.97 -15.30
C ALA A 273 -48.51 20.28 -13.96
N ALA A 274 -47.84 21.11 -13.15
CA ALA A 274 -48.37 22.25 -12.38
C ALA A 274 -49.32 21.96 -11.17
N PRO A 275 -49.49 22.91 -10.19
CA PRO A 275 -49.27 24.35 -10.33
C PRO A 275 -48.54 25.09 -9.18
N LYS A 276 -48.24 26.35 -9.53
CA LYS A 276 -47.85 27.47 -8.69
C LYS A 276 -49.02 27.90 -7.80
N GLU A 277 -48.72 28.40 -6.60
CA GLU A 277 -49.57 29.38 -5.92
C GLU A 277 -48.71 30.58 -5.49
N GLU A 278 -49.17 31.75 -5.92
CA GLU A 278 -48.63 33.08 -5.63
C GLU A 278 -49.49 33.79 -4.59
N LEU A 279 -48.80 34.41 -3.60
CA LEU A 279 -49.12 35.68 -2.91
C LEU A 279 -50.36 35.76 -1.98
N PRO A 280 -50.40 36.66 -0.96
CA PRO A 280 -49.87 38.03 -1.02
C PRO A 280 -49.18 38.62 0.22
N LEU A 281 -48.48 39.74 -0.05
CA LEU A 281 -48.07 40.77 0.91
C LEU A 281 -49.29 41.39 1.62
N PRO A 282 -49.05 42.06 2.76
CA PRO A 282 -49.47 43.46 2.81
C PRO A 282 -48.36 44.41 3.25
N ARG A 283 -48.40 45.62 2.68
CA ARG A 283 -47.68 46.81 3.13
C ARG A 283 -48.51 47.53 4.19
N GLY A 284 -47.81 48.06 5.19
CA GLY A 284 -48.13 49.36 5.81
C GLY A 284 -48.56 49.28 7.26
N GLU A 285 -47.72 49.81 8.18
CA GLU A 285 -48.05 51.04 8.92
C GLU A 285 -46.88 51.51 9.79
N ARG A 286 -46.74 52.84 9.89
CA ARG A 286 -45.78 53.53 10.75
C ARG A 286 -46.30 53.51 12.18
N GLY A 287 -45.48 53.12 13.13
CA GLY A 287 -45.74 53.29 14.56
C GLY A 287 -44.46 53.54 15.34
N ARG A 288 -44.16 54.81 15.62
CA ARG A 288 -43.24 55.20 16.70
C ARG A 288 -43.77 54.62 18.02
N ARG A 289 -42.92 53.96 18.80
CA ARG A 289 -42.76 54.21 20.25
C ARG A 289 -41.57 53.47 20.84
N SER A 290 -40.95 54.20 21.77
CA SER A 290 -39.79 53.91 22.61
C SER A 290 -40.03 52.77 23.61
N PHE A 291 -38.92 52.14 24.02
CA PHE A 291 -38.52 51.49 25.29
C PHE A 291 -37.74 50.22 24.92
N GLY A 292 -36.47 50.02 25.24
CA GLY A 292 -35.78 50.19 26.52
C GLY A 292 -35.28 48.81 26.94
N GLY A 293 -33.97 48.55 26.88
CA GLY A 293 -33.41 47.25 27.29
C GLY A 293 -31.97 47.03 26.81
N LYS A 294 -31.02 47.49 27.63
CA LYS A 294 -29.57 47.31 27.47
C LYS A 294 -29.15 45.92 27.95
N GLY A 295 -28.16 45.33 27.29
CA GLY A 295 -27.42 44.19 27.81
C GLY A 295 -26.20 43.88 26.97
N ALA A 296 -25.08 44.57 27.24
CA ALA A 296 -23.68 44.11 27.10
C ALA A 296 -22.73 45.30 26.86
N THR A 297 -21.65 45.32 27.64
CA THR A 297 -20.42 46.12 27.50
C THR A 297 -20.42 47.56 28.05
N VAL A 298 -20.67 47.67 29.36
CA VAL A 298 -20.10 48.74 30.19
C VAL A 298 -18.73 48.27 30.67
N PHE A 299 -17.67 48.61 29.93
CA PHE A 299 -16.30 48.70 30.51
C PHE A 299 -15.31 49.58 29.71
N PHE A 300 -15.69 50.13 28.54
CA PHE A 300 -14.78 50.97 27.72
C PHE A 300 -15.31 52.38 27.42
N ARG A 301 -16.12 52.97 28.30
CA ARG A 301 -16.74 54.30 28.06
C ARG A 301 -16.31 55.42 29.00
N GLU A 302 -15.13 55.32 29.62
CA GLU A 302 -14.68 56.34 30.58
C GLU A 302 -13.20 56.74 30.46
N MET A 303 -12.60 56.59 29.27
CA MET A 303 -11.19 56.98 29.03
C MET A 303 -10.94 57.74 27.72
N PHE A 304 -11.96 58.25 27.04
CA PHE A 304 -11.77 59.13 25.88
C PHE A 304 -12.91 60.12 25.73
N ASP A 305 -12.88 61.16 26.56
CA ASP A 305 -13.22 62.49 26.06
C ASP A 305 -12.24 63.49 26.67
N GLU A 306 -11.99 64.58 25.93
CA GLU A 306 -11.06 65.67 26.29
C GLU A 306 -9.59 65.50 25.85
N THR A 307 -9.34 65.55 24.53
CA THR A 307 -8.40 66.53 23.90
C THR A 307 -8.24 66.37 22.37
N GLN A 308 -8.53 67.46 21.65
CA GLN A 308 -7.97 67.87 20.35
C GLN A 308 -8.33 67.06 19.08
N ARG A 309 -9.36 67.55 18.35
CA ARG A 309 -9.81 67.13 17.00
C ARG A 309 -8.79 67.33 15.85
N ARG A 310 -7.52 67.70 16.11
CA ARG A 310 -6.43 67.73 15.10
C ARG A 310 -5.52 66.48 15.15
N THR A 311 -5.44 65.80 16.30
CA THR A 311 -4.58 64.64 16.51
C THR A 311 -5.19 63.36 15.92
N ALA A 312 -6.52 63.23 15.95
CA ALA A 312 -7.24 62.06 15.41
C ALA A 312 -7.09 61.86 13.89
N LYS A 313 -6.95 62.93 13.10
CA LYS A 313 -6.69 62.82 11.64
C LYS A 313 -5.27 62.31 11.36
N ARG A 314 -4.26 62.85 12.05
CA ARG A 314 -2.86 62.42 11.89
C ARG A 314 -2.66 60.97 12.34
N VAL A 315 -3.26 60.59 13.47
CA VAL A 315 -3.23 59.20 13.96
C VAL A 315 -3.96 58.26 12.99
N ARG A 316 -5.12 58.63 12.44
CA ARG A 316 -5.80 57.82 11.42
C ARG A 316 -4.96 57.67 10.14
N VAL A 317 -4.32 58.74 9.66
CA VAL A 317 -3.44 58.68 8.49
C VAL A 317 -2.23 57.79 8.77
N LEU A 318 -1.64 57.84 9.96
CA LEU A 318 -0.56 56.95 10.39
C LEU A 318 -1.01 55.48 10.48
N VAL A 319 -2.19 55.21 11.03
CA VAL A 319 -2.74 53.83 11.10
C VAL A 319 -3.04 53.30 9.70
N TRP A 320 -3.68 54.08 8.83
CA TRP A 320 -3.99 53.65 7.46
C TRP A 320 -2.74 53.51 6.59
N SER A 321 -1.72 54.35 6.77
CA SER A 321 -0.43 54.17 6.09
C SER A 321 0.31 52.94 6.61
N PHE A 322 0.25 52.64 7.91
CA PHE A 322 0.80 51.39 8.45
C PHE A 322 0.07 50.16 7.90
N VAL A 323 -1.27 50.16 7.84
CA VAL A 323 -2.06 49.07 7.24
C VAL A 323 -1.76 48.93 5.75
N ALA A 324 -1.59 50.03 5.02
CA ALA A 324 -1.24 50.01 3.60
C ALA A 324 0.16 49.45 3.35
N VAL A 325 1.15 49.85 4.17
CA VAL A 325 2.52 49.30 4.11
C VAL A 325 2.50 47.82 4.46
N LEU A 326 1.79 47.44 5.54
CA LEU A 326 1.66 46.04 5.93
C LEU A 326 1.03 45.23 4.79
N GLY A 327 -0.08 45.69 4.21
CA GLY A 327 -0.74 45.06 3.07
C GLY A 327 0.16 44.95 1.83
N MET A 328 0.94 45.98 1.51
CA MET A 328 1.93 45.92 0.42
C MET A 328 3.04 44.93 0.72
N THR A 329 3.52 44.83 1.96
CA THR A 329 4.56 43.85 2.34
C THR A 329 4.05 42.42 2.30
N THR A 330 2.83 42.13 2.80
CA THR A 330 2.23 40.79 2.68
C THR A 330 1.95 40.45 1.22
N ALA A 331 1.44 41.38 0.42
CA ALA A 331 1.25 41.17 -1.02
C ALA A 331 2.59 40.94 -1.75
N GLY A 332 3.64 41.68 -1.40
CA GLY A 332 4.98 41.50 -1.94
C GLY A 332 5.59 40.14 -1.58
N LEU A 333 5.45 39.71 -0.31
CA LEU A 333 5.87 38.38 0.16
C LEU A 333 5.08 37.26 -0.52
N TYR A 334 3.76 37.44 -0.66
CA TYR A 334 2.91 36.49 -1.38
C TYR A 334 3.35 36.37 -2.84
N PHE A 335 3.53 37.48 -3.55
CA PHE A 335 3.95 37.49 -4.94
C PHE A 335 5.36 36.91 -5.12
N TRP A 336 6.27 37.16 -4.16
CA TRP A 336 7.60 36.57 -4.15
C TRP A 336 7.56 35.05 -3.94
N ALA A 337 6.77 34.58 -2.97
CA ALA A 337 6.58 33.15 -2.71
C ALA A 337 5.91 32.45 -3.91
N GLU A 338 4.88 33.07 -4.48
CA GLU A 338 4.20 32.56 -5.68
C GLU A 338 5.16 32.48 -6.87
N ARG A 339 5.99 33.50 -7.08
CA ARG A 339 7.02 33.50 -8.13
C ARG A 339 8.04 32.39 -7.92
N GLN A 340 8.50 32.17 -6.68
CA GLN A 340 9.38 31.04 -6.34
C GLN A 340 8.73 29.70 -6.68
N VAL A 341 7.49 29.48 -6.27
CA VAL A 341 6.75 28.24 -6.55
C VAL A 341 6.62 28.03 -8.06
N ARG A 342 6.22 29.05 -8.83
CA ARG A 342 6.12 28.97 -10.29
C ARG A 342 7.45 28.62 -10.96
N GLN A 343 8.55 29.26 -10.55
CA GLN A 343 9.88 28.95 -11.09
C GLN A 343 10.31 27.51 -10.79
N THR A 344 10.03 27.01 -9.58
CA THR A 344 10.34 25.62 -9.24
C THR A 344 9.48 24.62 -10.02
N ALA A 345 8.20 24.94 -10.26
CA ALA A 345 7.30 24.11 -11.04
C ALA A 345 7.72 24.05 -12.52
N GLU A 346 8.03 25.19 -13.14
CA GLU A 346 8.51 25.26 -14.52
C GLU A 346 9.82 24.49 -14.70
N ALA A 347 10.74 24.60 -13.74
CA ALA A 347 12.00 23.85 -13.75
C ALA A 347 11.79 22.33 -13.64
N LEU A 348 10.83 21.89 -12.83
CA LEU A 348 10.45 20.47 -12.71
C LEU A 348 9.85 19.96 -14.03
N GLU A 349 8.92 20.70 -14.63
CA GLU A 349 8.31 20.34 -15.91
C GLU A 349 9.31 20.30 -17.06
N ALA A 350 10.28 21.24 -17.09
CA ALA A 350 11.36 21.22 -18.07
C ALA A 350 12.21 19.94 -17.96
N ARG A 351 12.60 19.57 -16.73
CA ARG A 351 13.35 18.33 -16.47
C ARG A 351 12.57 17.08 -16.82
N GLN A 352 11.28 17.03 -16.50
CA GLN A 352 10.41 15.91 -16.87
C GLN A 352 10.34 15.75 -18.39
N ARG A 353 10.18 16.84 -19.14
CA ARG A 353 10.18 16.80 -20.62
C ARG A 353 11.51 16.32 -21.18
N GLU A 354 12.63 16.76 -20.62
CA GLU A 354 13.96 16.30 -21.02
C GLU A 354 14.15 14.80 -20.74
N ALA A 355 13.75 14.34 -19.55
CA ALA A 355 13.79 12.93 -19.17
C ALA A 355 12.95 12.05 -20.10
N LEU A 356 11.72 12.48 -20.43
CA LEU A 356 10.84 11.78 -21.38
C LEU A 356 11.47 11.68 -22.78
N ARG A 357 12.11 12.76 -23.27
CA ARG A 357 12.83 12.75 -24.55
C ARG A 357 14.02 11.80 -24.54
N ALA A 358 14.81 11.81 -23.45
CA ALA A 358 15.94 10.92 -23.30
C ALA A 358 15.51 9.44 -23.26
N GLN A 359 14.41 9.13 -22.57
CA GLN A 359 13.82 7.80 -22.54
C GLN A 359 13.36 7.33 -23.92
N GLN A 360 12.67 8.20 -24.67
CA GLN A 360 12.22 7.87 -26.02
C GLN A 360 13.39 7.60 -26.96
N ALA A 361 14.47 8.39 -26.86
CA ALA A 361 15.66 8.19 -27.68
C ALA A 361 16.33 6.82 -27.46
N VAL A 362 16.36 6.32 -26.21
CA VAL A 362 16.88 4.99 -25.87
C VAL A 362 15.99 3.88 -26.45
N VAL A 363 14.67 4.03 -26.37
CA VAL A 363 13.73 3.09 -27.00
C VAL A 363 13.93 3.03 -28.50
N ASP A 364 13.99 4.20 -29.13
CA ASP A 364 14.16 4.30 -30.58
C ASP A 364 15.52 3.73 -31.01
N SER A 365 16.58 3.85 -30.19
CA SER A 365 17.87 3.21 -30.51
C SER A 365 17.79 1.69 -30.40
N ILE A 366 17.21 1.13 -29.34
CA ILE A 366 17.03 -0.33 -29.18
C ILE A 366 16.24 -0.91 -30.33
N ARG A 367 15.14 -0.25 -30.72
CA ARG A 367 14.31 -0.69 -31.84
C ARG A 367 15.08 -0.66 -33.15
N ARG A 368 15.77 0.45 -33.44
CA ARG A 368 16.59 0.59 -34.65
C ARG A 368 17.71 -0.44 -34.71
N GLU A 369 18.38 -0.73 -33.61
CA GLU A 369 19.43 -1.76 -33.55
C GLU A 369 18.88 -3.15 -33.88
N ALA A 370 17.71 -3.50 -33.33
CA ALA A 370 17.07 -4.79 -33.61
C ALA A 370 16.59 -4.90 -35.08
N GLU A 371 16.06 -3.82 -35.65
CA GLU A 371 15.67 -3.76 -37.07
C GLU A 371 16.90 -3.87 -37.98
N LEU A 372 17.99 -3.17 -37.67
CA LEU A 372 19.25 -3.25 -38.42
C LEU A 372 19.88 -4.64 -38.35
N GLU A 373 19.85 -5.30 -37.19
CA GLU A 373 20.34 -6.67 -37.02
C GLU A 373 19.53 -7.66 -37.89
N TYR A 374 18.20 -7.51 -37.90
CA TYR A 374 17.32 -8.32 -38.75
C TYR A 374 17.63 -8.13 -40.24
N GLU A 375 17.72 -6.89 -40.72
CA GLU A 375 18.02 -6.61 -42.12
C GLU A 375 19.44 -7.07 -42.51
N ARG A 376 20.42 -6.95 -41.61
CA ARG A 376 21.77 -7.49 -41.82
C ARG A 376 21.75 -9.00 -42.01
N LEU A 377 21.11 -9.75 -41.09
CA LEU A 377 21.02 -11.20 -41.17
C LEU A 377 20.24 -11.67 -42.39
N ARG A 378 19.21 -10.91 -42.77
CA ARG A 378 18.43 -11.17 -44.00
C ARG A 378 19.31 -11.03 -45.24
N GLY A 379 20.07 -9.94 -45.34
CA GLY A 379 21.01 -9.72 -46.43
C GLY A 379 22.12 -10.79 -46.49
N GLU A 380 22.66 -11.19 -45.33
CA GLU A 380 23.65 -12.28 -45.24
C GLU A 380 23.09 -13.62 -45.70
N LEU A 381 21.83 -13.94 -45.34
CA LEU A 381 21.16 -15.15 -45.79
C LEU A 381 20.91 -15.14 -47.29
N GLU A 382 20.50 -14.01 -47.86
CA GLU A 382 20.30 -13.84 -49.30
C GLU A 382 21.64 -13.98 -50.07
N ALA A 383 22.70 -13.34 -49.59
CA ALA A 383 24.04 -13.45 -50.16
C ALA A 383 24.60 -14.88 -50.07
N ALA A 384 24.42 -15.55 -48.93
CA ALA A 384 24.86 -16.94 -48.75
C ALA A 384 24.13 -17.90 -49.69
N ARG A 385 22.83 -17.69 -49.94
CA ARG A 385 22.06 -18.45 -50.94
C ARG A 385 22.57 -18.19 -52.35
N ALA A 386 22.80 -16.93 -52.71
CA ALA A 386 23.33 -16.56 -54.02
C ALA A 386 24.73 -17.15 -54.29
N ALA A 387 25.58 -17.19 -53.25
CA ALA A 387 26.91 -17.80 -53.30
C ALA A 387 26.91 -19.33 -53.23
N SER A 388 25.73 -19.98 -53.17
CA SER A 388 25.61 -21.44 -53.02
C SER A 388 26.40 -21.99 -51.82
N ALA A 389 26.35 -21.26 -50.69
CA ALA A 389 26.98 -21.68 -49.44
C ALA A 389 26.45 -23.05 -48.96
N SER A 390 27.21 -23.68 -48.05
CA SER A 390 26.83 -25.00 -47.54
C SER A 390 25.49 -24.96 -46.79
N PRO A 391 24.72 -26.07 -46.77
CA PRO A 391 23.44 -26.15 -46.05
C PRO A 391 23.55 -25.74 -44.57
N ALA A 392 24.65 -26.10 -43.91
CA ALA A 392 24.88 -25.76 -42.50
C ALA A 392 24.95 -24.24 -42.25
N VAL A 393 25.57 -23.48 -43.16
CA VAL A 393 25.66 -22.00 -43.06
C VAL A 393 24.27 -21.38 -43.28
N ILE A 394 23.52 -21.86 -44.28
CA ILE A 394 22.16 -21.38 -44.56
C ILE A 394 21.23 -21.64 -43.38
N ASP A 395 21.30 -22.83 -42.77
CA ASP A 395 20.46 -23.19 -41.64
C ASP A 395 20.83 -22.39 -40.38
N SER A 396 22.12 -22.15 -40.13
CA SER A 396 22.57 -21.27 -39.05
C SER A 396 22.06 -19.83 -39.21
N LEU A 397 22.18 -19.24 -40.40
CA LEU A 397 21.67 -17.90 -40.69
C LEU A 397 20.14 -17.84 -40.61
N ARG A 398 19.42 -18.90 -41.03
CA ARG A 398 17.96 -18.98 -40.89
C ARG A 398 17.57 -19.02 -39.40
N ALA A 399 18.28 -19.78 -38.58
CA ALA A 399 18.05 -19.82 -37.14
C ALA A 399 18.30 -18.46 -36.48
N ALA A 400 19.41 -17.80 -36.83
CA ALA A 400 19.73 -16.46 -36.34
C ALA A 400 18.68 -15.41 -36.77
N LEU A 401 18.23 -15.44 -38.02
CA LEU A 401 17.19 -14.53 -38.52
C LEU A 401 15.85 -14.76 -37.81
N ASN A 402 15.48 -16.01 -37.57
CA ASN A 402 14.29 -16.34 -36.78
C ASN A 402 14.41 -15.83 -35.34
N GLU A 403 15.59 -15.95 -34.72
CA GLU A 403 15.83 -15.40 -33.38
C GLU A 403 15.71 -13.86 -33.37
N ALA A 404 16.30 -13.18 -34.35
CA ALA A 404 16.19 -11.72 -34.50
C ALA A 404 14.73 -11.28 -34.70
N SER A 405 13.97 -11.98 -35.55
CA SER A 405 12.53 -11.75 -35.75
C SER A 405 11.72 -11.94 -34.47
N ASN A 406 12.01 -13.00 -33.72
CA ASN A 406 11.35 -13.25 -32.44
C ASN A 406 11.68 -12.16 -31.42
N ARG A 407 12.91 -11.63 -31.45
CA ARG A 407 13.36 -10.54 -30.57
C ARG A 407 12.62 -9.23 -30.88
N THR A 408 12.45 -8.86 -32.15
CA THR A 408 11.68 -7.66 -32.54
C THR A 408 10.21 -7.81 -32.15
N ALA A 409 9.59 -8.95 -32.45
CA ALA A 409 8.21 -9.24 -32.04
C ALA A 409 8.02 -9.20 -30.52
N ALA A 410 8.99 -9.70 -29.75
CA ALA A 410 8.97 -9.67 -28.29
C ALA A 410 9.03 -8.23 -27.74
N LEU A 411 9.85 -7.36 -28.33
CA LEU A 411 9.93 -5.94 -27.95
C LEU A 411 8.59 -5.24 -28.17
N GLU A 412 7.94 -5.44 -29.32
CA GLU A 412 6.62 -4.85 -29.61
C GLU A 412 5.52 -5.41 -28.70
N ALA A 413 5.57 -6.70 -28.37
CA ALA A 413 4.65 -7.31 -27.43
C ALA A 413 4.86 -6.80 -26.00
N ALA A 414 6.11 -6.56 -25.57
CA ALA A 414 6.43 -5.95 -24.30
C ALA A 414 5.90 -4.51 -24.22
N LEU A 415 6.11 -3.71 -25.27
CA LEU A 415 5.60 -2.33 -25.34
C LEU A 415 4.07 -2.29 -25.21
N ARG A 416 3.34 -3.09 -26.00
CA ARG A 416 1.87 -3.15 -25.94
C ARG A 416 1.36 -3.51 -24.55
N ARG A 417 2.04 -4.42 -23.85
CA ARG A 417 1.67 -4.81 -22.47
C ARG A 417 1.95 -3.70 -21.47
N ALA A 418 3.09 -3.03 -21.58
CA ALA A 418 3.42 -1.88 -20.74
C ALA A 418 2.38 -0.75 -20.91
N GLU A 419 1.95 -0.47 -22.14
CA GLU A 419 0.87 0.49 -22.41
C GLU A 419 -0.48 0.05 -21.84
N ALA A 420 -0.84 -1.23 -21.96
CA ALA A 420 -2.08 -1.76 -21.42
C ALA A 420 -2.11 -1.68 -19.89
N ALA A 421 -1.03 -2.08 -19.21
CA ALA A 421 -0.90 -1.99 -17.76
C ALA A 421 -0.98 -0.54 -17.26
N LEU A 422 -0.33 0.40 -17.97
CA LEU A 422 -0.43 1.83 -17.67
C LEU A 422 -1.88 2.34 -17.81
N ARG A 423 -2.60 1.95 -18.87
CA ARG A 423 -4.01 2.34 -19.05
C ARG A 423 -4.90 1.84 -17.93
N GLU A 424 -4.70 0.59 -17.49
CA GLU A 424 -5.44 -0.01 -16.39
C GLU A 424 -5.17 0.74 -15.06
N GLN A 425 -3.90 1.01 -14.76
CA GLN A 425 -3.51 1.77 -13.56
C GLN A 425 -4.10 3.19 -13.57
N LEU A 426 -4.08 3.87 -14.71
CA LEU A 426 -4.69 5.19 -14.84
C LEU A 426 -6.21 5.14 -14.66
N ALA A 427 -6.89 4.14 -15.20
CA ALA A 427 -8.34 3.98 -15.04
C ALA A 427 -8.74 3.68 -13.58
N ALA A 428 -7.96 2.83 -12.90
CA ALA A 428 -8.13 2.54 -11.48
C ALA A 428 -7.91 3.80 -10.63
N GLY A 429 -6.81 4.52 -10.89
CA GLY A 429 -6.48 5.75 -10.19
C GLY A 429 -7.49 6.90 -10.43
N ASP A 430 -8.02 7.03 -11.65
CA ASP A 430 -9.10 8.00 -11.93
C ASP A 430 -10.39 7.65 -11.19
N SER A 431 -10.68 6.36 -11.00
CA SER A 431 -11.83 5.92 -10.22
C SER A 431 -11.65 6.22 -8.73
N LEU A 432 -10.46 5.94 -8.18
CA LEU A 432 -10.09 6.31 -6.80
C LEU A 432 -10.15 7.83 -6.58
N ARG A 433 -9.63 8.61 -7.54
CA ARG A 433 -9.68 10.08 -7.49
C ARG A 433 -11.12 10.59 -7.43
N ARG A 434 -12.02 10.03 -8.26
CA ARG A 434 -13.45 10.39 -8.22
C ARG A 434 -14.12 10.04 -6.90
N GLN A 435 -13.80 8.88 -6.31
CA GLN A 435 -14.31 8.48 -5.00
C GLN A 435 -13.83 9.42 -3.90
N ALA A 436 -12.53 9.76 -3.88
CA ALA A 436 -11.97 10.70 -2.92
C ALA A 436 -12.59 12.10 -3.05
N GLN A 437 -12.82 12.58 -4.27
CA GLN A 437 -13.50 13.86 -4.52
C GLN A 437 -14.96 13.83 -4.03
N ALA A 438 -15.69 12.73 -4.24
CA ALA A 438 -17.04 12.59 -3.73
C ALA A 438 -17.10 12.56 -2.19
N GLU A 439 -16.15 11.89 -1.54
CA GLU A 439 -16.01 11.88 -0.07
C GLU A 439 -15.74 13.29 0.48
N LEU A 440 -14.88 14.06 -0.18
CA LEU A 440 -14.58 15.44 0.18
C LEU A 440 -15.81 16.35 0.10
N GLU A 441 -16.55 16.30 -1.01
CA GLU A 441 -17.75 17.11 -1.17
C GLU A 441 -18.83 16.71 -0.16
N ARG A 442 -18.95 15.41 0.16
CA ARG A 442 -19.84 14.92 1.22
C ARG A 442 -19.46 15.50 2.59
N LEU A 443 -18.19 15.40 2.98
CA LEU A 443 -17.69 15.89 4.28
C LEU A 443 -17.79 17.42 4.40
N ARG A 444 -17.50 18.17 3.33
CA ARG A 444 -17.71 19.62 3.28
C ARG A 444 -19.18 19.98 3.48
N GLY A 445 -20.08 19.26 2.81
CA GLY A 445 -21.52 19.45 2.97
C GLY A 445 -22.04 19.09 4.37
N GLU A 446 -21.45 18.09 5.03
CA GLU A 446 -21.76 17.74 6.43
C GLU A 446 -21.26 18.80 7.41
N LEU A 447 -20.02 19.27 7.25
CA LEU A 447 -19.45 20.33 8.08
C LEU A 447 -20.22 21.66 7.94
N ALA A 448 -20.60 22.03 6.72
CA ALA A 448 -21.39 23.24 6.45
C ALA A 448 -22.80 23.18 7.06
N ARG A 449 -23.42 21.99 7.09
CA ARG A 449 -24.71 21.77 7.77
C ARG A 449 -24.57 21.79 9.28
N ALA A 450 -23.55 21.13 9.83
CA ALA A 450 -23.28 21.10 11.26
C ALA A 450 -22.95 22.50 11.82
N GLY A 451 -22.25 23.34 11.06
CA GLY A 451 -21.92 24.71 11.48
C GLY A 451 -23.09 25.69 11.48
N ARG A 452 -24.23 25.35 10.86
CA ARG A 452 -25.47 26.16 10.86
C ARG A 452 -26.48 25.75 11.93
N SER A 453 -26.18 24.66 12.66
CA SER A 453 -27.06 24.05 13.65
C SER A 453 -26.39 24.10 15.03
N ASP A 454 -27.16 24.08 16.12
CA ASP A 454 -26.62 24.00 17.49
C ASP A 454 -26.08 22.60 17.80
N VAL A 455 -24.93 22.27 17.22
CA VAL A 455 -24.28 20.95 17.34
C VAL A 455 -23.09 21.03 18.29
N SER A 456 -22.85 19.94 19.04
CA SER A 456 -21.69 19.82 19.95
C SER A 456 -20.36 20.10 19.24
N GLY A 457 -19.49 20.89 19.88
CA GLY A 457 -18.15 21.21 19.37
C GLY A 457 -17.30 19.97 19.07
N ALA A 458 -17.50 18.87 19.81
CA ALA A 458 -16.80 17.61 19.58
C ALA A 458 -17.12 16.99 18.20
N LEU A 459 -18.35 17.15 17.69
CA LEU A 459 -18.71 16.66 16.36
C LEU A 459 -18.08 17.52 15.27
N LEU A 460 -18.08 18.85 15.45
CA LEU A 460 -17.43 19.78 14.52
C LEU A 460 -15.94 19.50 14.39
N ASP A 461 -15.26 19.23 15.52
CA ASP A 461 -13.83 18.89 15.51
C ASP A 461 -13.58 17.51 14.89
N SER A 462 -14.46 16.54 15.11
CA SER A 462 -14.40 15.24 14.43
C SER A 462 -14.56 15.38 12.91
N LEU A 463 -15.52 16.18 12.44
CA LEU A 463 -15.75 16.44 11.02
C LEU A 463 -14.58 17.21 10.38
N ARG A 464 -13.99 18.18 11.10
CA ARG A 464 -12.79 18.89 10.64
C ARG A 464 -11.61 17.95 10.47
N ARG A 465 -11.35 17.05 11.44
CA ARG A 465 -10.29 16.04 11.32
C ARG A 465 -10.55 15.07 10.18
N ALA A 466 -11.79 14.61 10.01
CA ALA A 466 -12.16 13.73 8.91
C ALA A 466 -11.98 14.41 7.55
N LEU A 467 -12.37 15.69 7.43
CA LEU A 467 -12.19 16.49 6.23
C LEU A 467 -10.69 16.66 5.91
N GLN A 468 -9.87 17.06 6.89
CA GLN A 468 -8.43 17.19 6.70
C GLN A 468 -7.79 15.88 6.23
N ALA A 469 -8.14 14.75 6.85
CA ALA A 469 -7.64 13.44 6.44
C ALA A 469 -8.13 13.03 5.03
N ALA A 470 -9.34 13.43 4.63
CA ALA A 470 -9.84 13.21 3.28
C ALA A 470 -9.14 14.12 2.25
N GLU A 471 -8.80 15.36 2.62
CA GLU A 471 -8.06 16.30 1.76
C GLU A 471 -6.64 15.82 1.50
N GLU A 472 -5.96 15.36 2.56
CA GLU A 472 -4.64 14.73 2.44
C GLU A 472 -4.68 13.48 1.55
N ARG A 473 -5.69 12.61 1.72
CA ARG A 473 -5.89 11.43 0.84
C ARG A 473 -6.09 11.82 -0.62
N ALA A 474 -6.96 12.79 -0.91
CA ALA A 474 -7.21 13.24 -2.27
C ALA A 474 -5.96 13.86 -2.92
N ASN A 475 -5.22 14.68 -2.19
CA ASN A 475 -3.96 15.27 -2.65
C ASN A 475 -2.91 14.20 -2.96
N ASN A 476 -2.82 13.15 -2.13
CA ASN A 476 -1.89 12.04 -2.36
C ASN A 476 -2.27 11.24 -3.62
N ILE A 477 -3.56 10.93 -3.82
CA ILE A 477 -4.04 10.25 -5.03
C ILE A 477 -3.75 11.11 -6.27
N GLU A 478 -3.95 12.42 -6.19
CA GLU A 478 -3.63 13.32 -7.30
C GLU A 478 -2.13 13.37 -7.60
N ALA A 479 -1.28 13.41 -6.56
CA ALA A 479 0.17 13.36 -6.70
C ALA A 479 0.63 12.04 -7.34
N GLN A 480 0.08 10.90 -6.92
CA GLN A 480 0.32 9.59 -7.55
C GLN A 480 -0.09 9.57 -9.02
N MET A 481 -1.28 10.09 -9.36
CA MET A 481 -1.76 10.13 -10.74
C MET A 481 -0.91 11.04 -11.64
N ARG A 482 -0.49 12.20 -11.12
CA ARG A 482 0.44 13.09 -11.80
C ARG A 482 1.78 12.40 -12.04
N ALA A 483 2.21 11.59 -11.09
CA ALA A 483 3.47 10.88 -11.17
C ALA A 483 3.47 9.74 -12.18
N ILE A 484 2.42 8.92 -12.21
CA ILE A 484 2.23 7.87 -13.22
C ILE A 484 2.27 8.48 -14.64
N ARG A 485 1.71 9.68 -14.81
CA ARG A 485 1.77 10.42 -16.08
C ARG A 485 3.13 11.06 -16.37
N GLY A 486 3.95 11.28 -15.34
CA GLY A 486 5.25 11.97 -15.42
C GLY A 486 6.43 11.08 -15.76
N VAL A 487 6.24 9.75 -15.90
CA VAL A 487 7.27 8.79 -16.33
C VAL A 487 6.83 8.14 -17.63
N ASN A 488 7.73 7.98 -18.62
CA ASN A 488 7.47 7.12 -19.76
C ASN A 488 7.68 5.66 -19.34
N LEU A 489 6.70 5.12 -18.61
CA LEU A 489 6.72 3.75 -18.10
C LEU A 489 6.99 2.73 -19.22
N ALA A 490 6.38 2.93 -20.39
CA ALA A 490 6.60 2.11 -21.57
C ALA A 490 8.08 2.08 -21.98
N ALA A 491 8.75 3.23 -22.03
CA ALA A 491 10.15 3.31 -22.37
C ALA A 491 11.07 2.70 -21.31
N VAL A 492 10.79 2.95 -20.02
CA VAL A 492 11.53 2.30 -18.92
C VAL A 492 11.41 0.79 -19.01
N SER A 493 10.20 0.27 -19.26
CA SER A 493 9.94 -1.16 -19.45
C SER A 493 10.72 -1.73 -20.63
N GLN A 494 10.61 -1.11 -21.81
CA GLN A 494 11.26 -1.60 -23.01
C GLN A 494 12.79 -1.63 -22.90
N ALA A 495 13.38 -0.66 -22.21
CA ALA A 495 14.83 -0.60 -22.01
C ALA A 495 15.36 -1.58 -20.95
N ASN A 496 14.54 -1.98 -19.97
CA ASN A 496 15.04 -2.66 -18.76
C ASN A 496 14.39 -4.01 -18.45
N GLN A 497 13.17 -4.29 -18.92
CA GLN A 497 12.40 -5.47 -18.55
C GLN A 497 13.16 -6.78 -18.83
N GLY A 498 13.84 -6.89 -19.97
CA GLY A 498 14.61 -8.09 -20.32
C GLY A 498 15.80 -8.39 -19.39
N ALA A 499 16.23 -7.40 -18.59
CA ALA A 499 17.27 -7.54 -17.58
C ALA A 499 16.72 -7.94 -16.20
N VAL A 500 15.40 -7.98 -16.03
CA VAL A 500 14.73 -8.35 -14.77
C VAL A 500 14.41 -9.85 -14.80
N GLY A 501 14.74 -10.56 -13.73
CA GLY A 501 14.60 -12.01 -13.63
C GLY A 501 13.80 -12.44 -12.39
N LEU A 502 12.98 -13.47 -12.58
CA LEU A 502 12.26 -14.16 -11.52
C LEU A 502 13.26 -15.10 -10.85
N ILE A 503 13.53 -14.85 -9.58
CA ILE A 503 14.43 -15.66 -8.76
C ILE A 503 13.60 -16.72 -8.06
N THR A 504 13.99 -17.98 -8.19
CA THR A 504 13.44 -19.11 -7.43
C THR A 504 14.56 -19.74 -6.62
N VAL A 505 14.41 -19.70 -5.30
CA VAL A 505 15.36 -20.19 -4.31
C VAL A 505 14.84 -21.48 -3.70
N VAL A 506 15.64 -22.52 -3.72
CA VAL A 506 15.28 -23.84 -3.18
C VAL A 506 15.98 -24.03 -1.84
N VAL A 507 15.19 -24.34 -0.80
CA VAL A 507 15.69 -24.71 0.53
C VAL A 507 14.93 -25.93 1.05
N GLY A 508 15.61 -27.07 1.10
CA GLY A 508 15.00 -28.39 1.27
C GLY A 508 13.94 -28.65 0.20
N ASN A 509 12.70 -28.91 0.65
CA ASN A 509 11.55 -29.15 -0.23
C ASN A 509 10.72 -27.87 -0.48
N GLN A 510 11.20 -26.69 -0.10
CA GLN A 510 10.49 -25.43 -0.24
C GLN A 510 11.15 -24.54 -1.29
N GLY A 511 10.31 -23.89 -2.11
CA GLY A 511 10.71 -22.87 -3.07
C GLY A 511 10.27 -21.48 -2.60
N TYR A 512 11.14 -20.49 -2.73
CA TYR A 512 10.85 -19.09 -2.45
C TYR A 512 11.10 -18.25 -3.70
N ASP A 513 10.21 -17.31 -3.96
CA ASP A 513 10.29 -16.47 -5.14
C ASP A 513 10.64 -15.03 -4.77
N GLY A 514 11.37 -14.38 -5.68
CA GLY A 514 11.63 -12.95 -5.63
C GLY A 514 12.00 -12.41 -7.00
N THR A 515 12.39 -11.14 -7.03
CA THR A 515 12.83 -10.45 -8.24
C THR A 515 14.31 -10.10 -8.11
N GLY A 516 15.03 -10.07 -9.22
CA GLY A 516 16.35 -9.44 -9.29
C GLY A 516 16.57 -8.84 -10.67
N PHE A 517 17.66 -8.09 -10.82
CA PHE A 517 17.99 -7.45 -12.09
C PHE A 517 19.49 -7.49 -12.39
N VAL A 518 19.82 -7.74 -13.65
CA VAL A 518 21.19 -7.87 -14.14
C VAL A 518 21.80 -6.49 -14.39
N ILE A 519 22.99 -6.26 -13.85
CA ILE A 519 23.72 -4.98 -13.96
C ILE A 519 24.91 -5.05 -14.91
N THR A 520 25.37 -6.24 -15.28
CA THR A 520 26.57 -6.45 -16.14
C THR A 520 26.31 -7.52 -17.18
N ARG A 521 26.95 -7.42 -18.34
CA ARG A 521 26.83 -8.42 -19.41
C ARG A 521 27.44 -9.75 -19.01
N SER A 522 28.43 -9.72 -18.12
CA SER A 522 28.97 -10.93 -17.50
C SER A 522 27.98 -11.61 -16.56
N GLY A 523 26.84 -11.00 -16.19
CA GLY A 523 25.75 -11.65 -15.48
C GLY A 523 25.76 -11.46 -13.95
N TYR A 524 26.35 -10.39 -13.44
CA TYR A 524 26.10 -9.97 -12.06
C TYR A 524 24.68 -9.38 -11.93
N MET A 525 23.95 -9.84 -10.92
CA MET A 525 22.56 -9.48 -10.63
C MET A 525 22.42 -8.96 -9.20
N ILE A 526 21.57 -7.95 -9.00
CA ILE A 526 21.21 -7.42 -7.69
C ILE A 526 19.83 -7.95 -7.28
N THR A 527 19.68 -8.28 -6.00
CA THR A 527 18.39 -8.58 -5.35
C THR A 527 18.46 -8.25 -3.85
N ASN A 528 17.44 -8.61 -3.06
CA ASN A 528 17.51 -8.52 -1.60
C ASN A 528 18.19 -9.74 -0.97
N ARG A 529 18.80 -9.55 0.20
CA ARG A 529 19.37 -10.66 0.98
C ARG A 529 18.29 -11.66 1.40
N HIS A 530 17.13 -11.19 1.87
CA HIS A 530 16.07 -12.09 2.33
C HIS A 530 15.47 -12.96 1.23
N VAL A 531 15.62 -12.58 -0.05
CA VAL A 531 15.19 -13.41 -1.19
C VAL A 531 16.11 -14.61 -1.34
N VAL A 532 17.43 -14.40 -1.24
CA VAL A 532 18.45 -15.43 -1.48
C VAL A 532 18.78 -16.25 -0.23
N MET A 533 18.51 -15.70 0.95
CA MET A 533 18.63 -16.37 2.25
C MET A 533 17.31 -16.29 3.02
N PRO A 534 16.25 -16.96 2.55
CA PRO A 534 14.95 -16.91 3.18
C PRO A 534 15.05 -17.51 4.59
N GLN A 535 14.51 -16.79 5.58
CA GLN A 535 14.59 -17.15 7.00
C GLN A 535 16.04 -17.32 7.51
N GLY A 536 17.01 -16.63 6.90
CA GLY A 536 18.42 -16.73 7.24
C GLY A 536 19.07 -18.07 6.84
N ARG A 537 18.36 -18.92 6.07
CA ARG A 537 18.86 -20.23 5.67
C ARG A 537 19.67 -20.13 4.37
N THR A 538 20.78 -20.88 4.31
CA THR A 538 21.54 -21.04 3.07
C THR A 538 20.73 -21.85 2.06
N PRO A 539 20.68 -21.43 0.79
CA PRO A 539 19.92 -22.13 -0.24
C PRO A 539 20.67 -23.35 -0.79
N ASP A 540 19.92 -24.39 -1.18
CA ASP A 540 20.47 -25.54 -1.91
C ASP A 540 20.74 -25.19 -3.37
N ALA A 541 19.86 -24.38 -3.97
CA ALA A 541 20.00 -23.88 -5.32
C ALA A 541 19.27 -22.55 -5.51
N ILE A 542 19.81 -21.72 -6.40
CA ILE A 542 19.15 -20.50 -6.88
C ILE A 542 19.05 -20.61 -8.39
N TYR A 543 17.84 -20.44 -8.90
CA TYR A 543 17.55 -20.36 -10.34
C TYR A 543 16.96 -18.99 -10.68
N VAL A 544 17.28 -18.50 -11.87
CA VAL A 544 16.77 -17.24 -12.39
C VAL A 544 16.18 -17.46 -13.77
N THR A 545 14.91 -17.12 -13.95
CA THR A 545 14.26 -17.10 -15.26
C THR A 545 14.06 -15.65 -15.67
N MET A 546 14.71 -15.23 -16.77
CA MET A 546 14.59 -13.86 -17.26
C MET A 546 13.18 -13.56 -17.77
N ALA A 547 12.77 -12.29 -17.72
CA ALA A 547 11.52 -11.84 -18.30
C ALA A 547 11.38 -12.27 -19.77
N ASP A 548 10.14 -12.55 -20.17
CA ASP A 548 9.75 -12.99 -21.50
C ASP A 548 10.38 -14.31 -21.98
N ARG A 549 10.92 -15.11 -21.05
CA ARG A 549 11.38 -16.48 -21.30
C ARG A 549 10.39 -17.52 -20.78
N PRO A 550 10.28 -18.69 -21.44
CA PRO A 550 9.52 -19.81 -20.90
C PRO A 550 10.03 -20.22 -19.51
N TYR A 551 9.11 -20.51 -18.60
CA TYR A 551 9.41 -21.07 -17.29
C TYR A 551 9.67 -22.58 -17.41
N ASP A 552 10.83 -22.88 -18.00
CA ASP A 552 11.31 -24.23 -18.29
C ASP A 552 12.81 -24.30 -17.96
N ARG A 553 13.26 -25.43 -17.42
CA ARG A 553 14.65 -25.64 -16.98
C ARG A 553 15.71 -25.25 -18.01
N ARG A 554 15.41 -25.36 -19.31
CA ARG A 554 16.34 -24.98 -20.40
C ARG A 554 16.61 -23.48 -20.47
N PHE A 555 15.72 -22.65 -19.93
CA PHE A 555 15.84 -21.19 -19.91
C PHE A 555 16.14 -20.64 -18.51
N MET A 556 16.33 -21.52 -17.52
CA MET A 556 16.69 -21.12 -16.16
C MET A 556 18.21 -21.01 -16.05
N HIS A 557 18.70 -19.86 -15.60
CA HIS A 557 20.10 -19.68 -15.23
C HIS A 557 20.30 -20.14 -13.79
N ARG A 558 21.27 -21.02 -13.55
CA ARG A 558 21.75 -21.26 -12.19
C ARG A 558 22.50 -20.01 -11.72
N ALA A 559 22.32 -19.63 -10.47
CA ALA A 559 22.99 -18.48 -9.88
C ALA A 559 23.74 -18.86 -8.60
N GLN A 560 24.84 -18.16 -8.36
CA GLN A 560 25.65 -18.29 -7.14
C GLN A 560 25.62 -16.97 -6.37
N ILE A 561 25.59 -17.05 -5.04
CA ILE A 561 25.73 -15.89 -4.18
C ILE A 561 27.19 -15.43 -4.23
N VAL A 562 27.41 -14.18 -4.67
CA VAL A 562 28.73 -13.53 -4.66
C VAL A 562 28.95 -12.85 -3.32
N SER A 563 27.93 -12.10 -2.87
CA SER A 563 27.98 -11.37 -1.61
C SER A 563 26.58 -11.08 -1.10
N VAL A 564 26.46 -10.95 0.23
CA VAL A 564 25.24 -10.53 0.92
C VAL A 564 25.58 -9.39 1.87
N GLY A 565 24.67 -8.44 2.00
CA GLY A 565 24.77 -7.40 3.02
C GLY A 565 24.72 -7.99 4.44
N PRO A 566 25.42 -7.40 5.41
CA PRO A 566 25.42 -7.90 6.79
C PRO A 566 24.01 -7.86 7.38
N GLU A 567 23.68 -8.74 8.34
CA GLU A 567 22.32 -8.87 8.90
C GLU A 567 21.71 -7.54 9.35
N GLU A 568 22.51 -6.70 10.01
CA GLU A 568 22.14 -5.38 10.52
C GLU A 568 22.28 -4.25 9.49
N GLY A 569 22.75 -4.56 8.28
CA GLY A 569 22.95 -3.60 7.21
C GLY A 569 21.87 -3.63 6.12
N PRO A 570 22.13 -2.94 4.99
CA PRO A 570 21.23 -2.89 3.85
C PRO A 570 20.87 -4.30 3.34
N ASP A 571 19.57 -4.54 3.15
CA ASP A 571 19.01 -5.82 2.70
C ASP A 571 19.22 -6.04 1.20
N LEU A 572 20.48 -6.29 0.82
CA LEU A 572 20.95 -6.45 -0.54
C LEU A 572 21.82 -7.69 -0.69
N ALA A 573 21.78 -8.28 -1.88
CA ALA A 573 22.66 -9.36 -2.29
C ALA A 573 23.08 -9.19 -3.74
N VAL A 574 24.28 -9.70 -4.06
CA VAL A 574 24.80 -9.80 -5.42
C VAL A 574 24.90 -11.27 -5.79
N LEU A 575 24.31 -11.61 -6.92
CA LEU A 575 24.35 -12.93 -7.53
C LEU A 575 25.21 -12.91 -8.78
N LYS A 576 25.79 -14.05 -9.13
CA LYS A 576 26.40 -14.32 -10.43
C LYS A 576 25.61 -15.39 -11.16
N LEU A 577 25.06 -15.04 -12.31
CA LEU A 577 24.38 -15.99 -13.18
C LEU A 577 25.42 -16.78 -14.00
N GLU A 578 25.21 -18.09 -14.10
CA GLU A 578 26.02 -18.99 -14.90
C GLU A 578 25.59 -18.91 -16.37
N ASN A 579 26.57 -18.84 -17.28
CA ASN A 579 26.37 -18.80 -18.74
C ASN A 579 25.33 -17.76 -19.21
N TYR A 580 25.31 -16.61 -18.55
CA TYR A 580 24.38 -15.55 -18.89
C TYR A 580 24.83 -14.81 -20.15
N SER A 581 23.90 -14.65 -21.09
CA SER A 581 24.00 -13.73 -22.22
C SER A 581 22.63 -13.12 -22.43
N GLY A 582 22.53 -11.80 -22.25
CA GLY A 582 21.24 -11.12 -22.31
C GLY A 582 21.30 -9.64 -21.93
N PRO A 583 20.12 -9.00 -21.86
CA PRO A 583 20.01 -7.58 -21.56
C PRO A 583 20.46 -7.21 -20.14
N VAL A 584 20.97 -6.00 -19.97
CA VAL A 584 21.35 -5.43 -18.67
C VAL A 584 20.54 -4.17 -18.39
N ILE A 585 20.40 -3.79 -17.12
CA ILE A 585 19.80 -2.50 -16.77
C ILE A 585 20.54 -1.37 -17.48
N ALA A 586 19.78 -0.49 -18.14
CA ALA A 586 20.33 0.55 -18.99
C ALA A 586 21.13 1.60 -18.20
N LYS A 587 20.62 2.02 -17.04
CA LYS A 587 21.25 3.04 -16.17
C LYS A 587 20.96 2.80 -14.70
N VAL A 588 21.96 3.07 -13.87
CA VAL A 588 21.88 3.01 -12.40
C VAL A 588 22.46 4.30 -11.82
N ASP A 589 21.78 4.88 -10.83
CA ASP A 589 22.31 6.01 -10.08
C ASP A 589 23.24 5.54 -8.95
N TRP A 590 24.49 5.25 -9.30
CA TRP A 590 25.51 4.82 -8.33
C TRP A 590 25.80 5.86 -7.25
N THR A 591 25.53 7.14 -7.50
CA THR A 591 25.70 8.22 -6.50
C THR A 591 24.63 8.17 -5.40
N GLY A 592 23.45 7.64 -5.72
CA GLY A 592 22.25 7.67 -4.88
C GLY A 592 21.81 9.07 -4.47
N THR A 593 21.90 10.03 -5.40
CA THR A 593 21.51 11.45 -5.20
C THR A 593 20.36 11.89 -6.10
N ARG A 594 19.93 11.03 -7.03
CA ARG A 594 18.95 11.36 -8.08
C ARG A 594 17.52 10.90 -7.80
N ALA A 595 17.24 10.46 -6.58
CA ALA A 595 15.87 10.32 -6.08
C ALA A 595 15.48 11.58 -5.31
N ARG A 596 14.30 12.15 -5.57
CA ARG A 596 13.75 13.27 -4.78
C ARG A 596 12.33 12.97 -4.32
N GLN A 597 12.01 13.45 -3.13
CA GLN A 597 10.66 13.30 -2.59
C GLN A 597 9.64 14.02 -3.46
N GLY A 598 8.52 13.34 -3.76
CA GLY A 598 7.46 13.81 -4.65
C GLY A 598 7.72 13.56 -6.14
N GLU A 599 8.92 13.12 -6.53
CA GLU A 599 9.19 12.77 -7.92
C GLU A 599 8.56 11.43 -8.30
N PRO A 600 8.22 11.26 -9.58
CA PRO A 600 7.60 10.05 -10.05
C PRO A 600 8.62 8.91 -10.16
N ALA A 601 8.13 7.71 -9.92
CA ALA A 601 8.92 6.50 -9.86
C ALA A 601 8.19 5.32 -10.51
N ALA A 602 8.96 4.34 -10.95
CA ALA A 602 8.44 3.11 -11.54
C ALA A 602 9.11 1.90 -10.90
N LEU A 603 8.38 0.81 -10.74
CA LEU A 603 8.88 -0.48 -10.29
C LEU A 603 8.60 -1.52 -11.37
N ILE A 604 9.58 -2.36 -11.70
CA ILE A 604 9.41 -3.51 -12.60
C ILE A 604 9.77 -4.78 -11.85
N GLY A 605 8.88 -5.77 -11.83
CA GLY A 605 9.18 -7.05 -11.20
C GLY A 605 8.08 -8.09 -11.29
N PHE A 606 8.12 -9.06 -10.39
CA PHE A 606 7.20 -10.21 -10.39
C PHE A 606 6.33 -10.21 -9.13
N PRO A 607 5.29 -9.36 -9.04
CA PRO A 607 4.34 -9.46 -7.93
C PRO A 607 3.79 -10.89 -7.88
N ALA A 608 3.53 -11.38 -6.67
CA ALA A 608 3.17 -12.74 -6.25
C ALA A 608 4.04 -13.90 -6.80
N GLY A 609 5.24 -13.62 -7.32
CA GLY A 609 6.20 -14.65 -7.75
C GLY A 609 5.67 -15.54 -8.89
N VAL A 610 6.08 -16.81 -8.92
CA VAL A 610 5.72 -17.77 -9.98
C VAL A 610 4.19 -17.92 -10.12
N ALA A 611 3.43 -17.74 -9.04
CA ALA A 611 1.98 -17.97 -9.02
C ALA A 611 1.21 -17.07 -10.00
N VAL A 612 1.69 -15.86 -10.27
CA VAL A 612 1.04 -14.91 -11.20
C VAL A 612 1.98 -14.35 -12.26
N ALA A 613 3.29 -14.61 -12.17
CA ALA A 613 4.24 -14.19 -13.19
C ALA A 613 4.10 -14.98 -14.50
N LEU A 614 3.40 -16.13 -14.51
CA LEU A 614 3.27 -16.97 -15.70
C LEU A 614 2.01 -16.62 -16.49
N ASP A 615 2.15 -16.38 -17.79
CA ASP A 615 1.01 -16.30 -18.70
C ASP A 615 0.47 -17.70 -19.08
N GLU A 616 -0.59 -17.73 -19.91
CA GLU A 616 -1.21 -18.99 -20.38
C GLU A 616 -0.20 -19.91 -21.12
N THR A 617 0.87 -19.34 -21.68
CA THR A 617 1.94 -20.07 -22.38
C THR A 617 3.09 -20.50 -21.47
N LYS A 618 2.97 -20.28 -20.16
CA LYS A 618 4.04 -20.50 -19.17
C LYS A 618 5.28 -19.63 -19.40
N THR A 619 5.11 -18.46 -20.01
CA THR A 619 6.18 -17.47 -20.15
C THR A 619 6.20 -16.54 -18.94
N VAL A 620 7.38 -16.27 -18.39
CA VAL A 620 7.59 -15.35 -17.26
C VAL A 620 7.37 -13.92 -17.71
N ARG A 621 6.40 -13.23 -17.13
CA ARG A 621 6.01 -11.86 -17.46
C ARG A 621 6.16 -10.94 -16.25
N THR A 622 6.83 -9.81 -16.46
CA THR A 622 6.91 -8.76 -15.44
C THR A 622 5.61 -7.99 -15.37
N ASN A 623 5.34 -7.44 -14.19
CA ASN A 623 4.40 -6.35 -14.00
C ASN A 623 5.17 -5.06 -13.72
N MET A 624 4.57 -3.93 -14.07
CA MET A 624 5.13 -2.61 -13.82
C MET A 624 4.14 -1.78 -13.02
N SER A 625 4.64 -1.13 -11.97
CA SER A 625 3.85 -0.25 -11.11
C SER A 625 4.42 1.16 -11.11
N GLY A 626 3.60 2.14 -11.49
CA GLY A 626 3.92 3.54 -11.29
C GLY A 626 3.60 4.00 -9.86
N GLY A 627 4.33 5.00 -9.38
CA GLY A 627 4.15 5.59 -8.06
C GLY A 627 4.98 6.85 -7.84
N ILE A 628 5.17 7.24 -6.57
CA ILE A 628 6.02 8.37 -6.17
C ILE A 628 7.06 7.96 -5.13
N PHE A 629 8.15 8.73 -5.06
CA PHE A 629 8.99 8.72 -3.88
C PHE A 629 8.32 9.55 -2.77
N SER A 630 7.55 8.92 -1.89
CA SER A 630 6.84 9.62 -0.80
C SER A 630 7.79 10.09 0.31
N LYS A 631 8.99 9.50 0.42
CA LYS A 631 10.05 9.93 1.32
C LYS A 631 11.42 9.53 0.76
N VAL A 632 12.40 10.43 0.81
CA VAL A 632 13.79 10.14 0.44
C VAL A 632 14.71 10.61 1.55
N THR A 633 15.56 9.71 2.03
CA THR A 633 16.60 9.99 3.03
C THR A 633 17.93 9.40 2.57
N ALA A 634 19.00 9.60 3.34
CA ALA A 634 20.31 9.05 3.01
C ALA A 634 20.35 7.50 3.04
N SER A 635 19.52 6.87 3.87
CA SER A 635 19.50 5.43 4.15
C SER A 635 18.26 4.69 3.65
N GLU A 636 17.18 5.41 3.34
CA GLU A 636 15.87 4.83 3.03
C GLU A 636 15.16 5.64 1.94
N ILE A 637 14.56 4.93 0.99
CA ILE A 637 13.61 5.49 0.03
C ILE A 637 12.27 4.82 0.26
N ARG A 638 11.19 5.60 0.28
CA ARG A 638 9.83 5.09 0.32
C ARG A 638 9.18 5.28 -1.03
N PHE A 639 8.72 4.17 -1.60
CA PHE A 639 7.95 4.13 -2.83
C PHE A 639 6.47 3.92 -2.49
N ASP A 640 5.64 4.85 -2.93
CA ASP A 640 4.19 4.82 -2.76
C ASP A 640 3.56 4.52 -4.12
N GLY A 641 3.36 3.22 -4.38
CA GLY A 641 2.80 2.65 -5.59
C GLY A 641 2.27 1.25 -5.29
N PHE A 642 1.53 0.67 -6.24
CA PHE A 642 0.91 -0.65 -6.03
C PHE A 642 1.98 -1.76 -6.00
N THR A 643 2.20 -2.36 -4.82
CA THR A 643 3.17 -3.45 -4.64
C THR A 643 2.55 -4.62 -3.87
N ILE A 644 2.84 -5.84 -4.32
CA ILE A 644 2.36 -7.11 -3.73
C ILE A 644 3.61 -7.96 -3.40
N PRO A 645 3.58 -8.84 -2.37
CA PRO A 645 4.66 -9.79 -2.11
C PRO A 645 5.18 -10.48 -3.38
N GLY A 646 6.47 -10.82 -3.50
CA GLY A 646 7.10 -11.32 -4.73
C GLY A 646 7.84 -10.24 -5.54
N SER A 647 7.47 -8.97 -5.36
CA SER A 647 8.21 -7.82 -5.92
C SER A 647 9.50 -7.48 -5.16
N SER A 648 9.82 -8.14 -4.05
CA SER A 648 11.12 -7.97 -3.35
C SER A 648 12.29 -8.18 -4.31
N GLY A 649 13.21 -7.23 -4.33
CA GLY A 649 14.38 -7.21 -5.19
C GLY A 649 14.15 -6.55 -6.55
N SER A 650 12.94 -6.03 -6.81
CA SER A 650 12.62 -5.28 -8.03
C SER A 650 13.43 -3.98 -8.09
N PRO A 651 13.97 -3.60 -9.26
CA PRO A 651 14.51 -2.27 -9.47
C PRO A 651 13.40 -1.21 -9.39
N ILE A 652 13.68 -0.11 -8.69
CA ILE A 652 12.86 1.10 -8.70
C ILE A 652 13.60 2.20 -9.47
N PHE A 653 12.93 2.73 -10.48
CA PHE A 653 13.43 3.73 -11.41
C PHE A 653 12.91 5.12 -11.06
N ASN A 654 13.75 6.13 -11.26
CA ASN A 654 13.32 7.53 -11.25
C ASN A 654 12.69 7.94 -12.60
N ALA A 655 12.24 9.19 -12.68
CA ALA A 655 11.68 9.79 -13.90
C ALA A 655 12.60 9.70 -15.14
N SER A 656 13.91 9.58 -14.95
CA SER A 656 14.91 9.46 -16.02
C SER A 656 15.18 8.02 -16.46
N GLY A 657 14.52 7.03 -15.85
CA GLY A 657 14.71 5.61 -16.13
C GLY A 657 15.98 5.03 -15.53
N GLU A 658 16.54 5.65 -14.50
CA GLU A 658 17.71 5.17 -13.78
C GLU A 658 17.26 4.42 -12.53
N VAL A 659 17.84 3.25 -12.26
CA VAL A 659 17.61 2.54 -11.00
C VAL A 659 18.21 3.35 -9.87
N VAL A 660 17.40 3.73 -8.89
CA VAL A 660 17.82 4.49 -7.69
C VAL A 660 17.68 3.68 -6.41
N ALA A 661 16.83 2.65 -6.42
CA ALA A 661 16.60 1.81 -5.25
C ALA A 661 16.21 0.39 -5.65
N VAL A 662 16.35 -0.52 -4.68
CA VAL A 662 15.90 -1.92 -4.76
C VAL A 662 14.69 -2.05 -3.84
N HIS A 663 13.56 -2.44 -4.41
CA HIS A 663 12.32 -2.63 -3.65
C HIS A 663 12.51 -3.72 -2.61
N ARG A 664 12.00 -3.47 -1.40
CA ARG A 664 11.96 -4.41 -0.30
C ARG A 664 10.50 -4.56 0.12
N ALA A 665 9.88 -5.69 -0.21
CA ALA A 665 8.50 -5.90 0.21
C ALA A 665 8.47 -6.03 1.74
N GLY A 666 7.63 -5.23 2.41
CA GLY A 666 7.46 -5.31 3.87
C GLY A 666 6.53 -4.25 4.45
N LEU A 667 5.27 -4.62 4.71
CA LEU A 667 4.62 -4.80 6.02
C LEU A 667 3.13 -5.11 5.76
N ARG A 668 2.59 -6.18 6.38
CA ARG A 668 1.18 -6.60 6.21
C ARG A 668 0.14 -5.59 6.71
N GLU A 669 0.56 -4.59 7.48
CA GLU A 669 -0.33 -3.73 8.27
C GLU A 669 -0.48 -2.30 7.71
N ALA A 670 0.28 -1.94 6.66
CA ALA A 670 0.19 -0.63 6.00
C ALA A 670 -0.01 -0.79 4.49
N THR A 671 -1.27 -0.90 4.06
CA THR A 671 -1.62 -0.89 2.64
C THR A 671 -1.10 0.40 1.97
N GLY A 672 -0.28 0.25 0.93
CA GLY A 672 0.19 1.36 0.07
C GLY A 672 1.59 1.94 0.35
N LEU A 673 2.28 1.56 1.44
CA LEU A 673 3.63 2.06 1.73
C LEU A 673 4.65 0.95 1.52
N SER A 674 5.58 1.15 0.57
CA SER A 674 6.68 0.21 0.35
C SER A 674 8.05 0.82 0.59
N PHE A 675 8.91 0.04 1.23
CA PHE A 675 10.26 0.43 1.55
C PHE A 675 11.22 0.00 0.44
N ALA A 676 12.26 0.79 0.23
CA ALA A 676 13.29 0.49 -0.75
C ALA A 676 14.67 0.85 -0.20
N VAL A 677 15.63 0.00 -0.55
CA VAL A 677 17.04 0.20 -0.18
C VAL A 677 17.71 1.00 -1.30
N PRO A 678 18.32 2.17 -1.03
CA PRO A 678 19.06 2.92 -2.04
C PRO A 678 20.12 2.06 -2.75
N VAL A 679 20.15 2.11 -4.08
CA VAL A 679 20.99 1.19 -4.88
C VAL A 679 22.48 1.37 -4.64
N LYS A 680 22.92 2.59 -4.27
CA LYS A 680 24.32 2.90 -3.92
C LYS A 680 24.90 1.98 -2.83
N PHE A 681 24.07 1.42 -1.97
CA PHE A 681 24.51 0.52 -0.90
C PHE A 681 25.00 -0.84 -1.43
N VAL A 682 24.81 -1.15 -2.71
CA VAL A 682 25.39 -2.35 -3.33
C VAL A 682 26.87 -2.19 -3.66
N LEU A 683 27.40 -0.96 -3.77
CA LEU A 683 28.79 -0.70 -4.19
C LEU A 683 29.85 -1.47 -3.36
N PRO A 684 29.74 -1.56 -2.02
CA PRO A 684 30.66 -2.36 -1.22
C PRO A 684 30.54 -3.88 -1.45
N LEU A 685 29.40 -4.33 -1.98
CA LEU A 685 29.12 -5.74 -2.25
C LEU A 685 29.61 -6.19 -3.63
N LEU A 686 29.88 -5.26 -4.54
CA LEU A 686 30.33 -5.58 -5.90
C LEU A 686 31.80 -6.06 -5.89
N PRO A 687 32.11 -7.19 -6.56
CA PRO A 687 33.49 -7.63 -6.71
C PRO A 687 34.26 -6.72 -7.69
N PRO A 688 35.61 -6.72 -7.66
CA PRO A 688 36.43 -5.85 -8.50
C PRO A 688 36.14 -5.97 -10.00
N GLU A 689 35.88 -7.18 -10.50
CA GLU A 689 35.61 -7.41 -11.92
C GLU A 689 34.29 -6.76 -12.35
N ALA A 690 33.26 -6.81 -11.49
CA ALA A 690 31.99 -6.13 -11.73
C ALA A 690 32.16 -4.60 -11.73
N LYS A 691 32.95 -4.07 -10.79
CA LYS A 691 33.24 -2.62 -10.74
C LYS A 691 33.98 -2.14 -11.98
N ALA A 692 34.96 -2.91 -12.46
CA ALA A 692 35.69 -2.60 -13.67
C ALA A 692 34.77 -2.57 -14.91
N GLU A 693 33.89 -3.57 -15.06
CA GLU A 693 32.92 -3.62 -16.16
C GLU A 693 31.93 -2.45 -16.13
N LEU A 694 31.56 -1.99 -14.93
CA LEU A 694 30.66 -0.86 -14.72
C LEU A 694 31.36 0.51 -14.76
N GLY A 695 32.69 0.56 -14.82
CA GLY A 695 33.48 1.79 -14.76
C GLY A 695 33.44 2.50 -13.39
N LEU A 696 33.39 1.74 -12.29
CA LEU A 696 33.20 2.23 -10.91
C LEU A 696 34.47 2.20 -10.05
N ASN A 697 35.64 2.34 -10.66
CA ASN A 697 36.94 2.22 -9.98
C ASN A 697 37.21 3.36 -8.99
#